data_AF-A0A3B1A9E3-F1
#
_entry.id   AF-A0A3B1A9E3-F1
#
_cell.length_a   1.000
_cell.length_b   1.000
_cell.length_c   1.000
_cell.angle_alpha   90.00
_cell.angle_beta   90.00
_cell.angle_gamma   90.00
#
_symmetry.space_group_name_H-M   'P 1'
#
loop_
_entity.id
_entity.type
_entity.pdbx_description
1 polymer ?
#
loop_
_entity_poly.entity_id
_entity_poly.type
_entity_poly.pdbx_seq_one_letter_code
_entity_poly.pdbx_strand_id
1 'polypeptide(L)'
;KLSTSEGARPTEAQTTACSNSVFTETPFSIRYLWSGGEWLANLTDSQASTQRGYASATPGRYIFTAIDSSTDTGSVAARVTSPETVPFLPASFNASNAGLLQAGDAAEAAKIVNYIRGEDQTGYRSRQLQNNRTWRLGDVIYSTPTAVGRPSEAFDILYNDASYSTFLKQYRNRRHMVYAGGNDGMLHAFNAGWYDAPNRRFLNGPTGSSQYDLGAEMWAYVPYNLLPHLKYLTDTNYGKTTGNHVYYVDLRPRIFDAKIFPADATHPGGWGTVLVGGMRFGGGEISVDVDTGNPGGDTRTMRSAYFLLDITDPEQPPELLLEFSHEDLGFTSSVPAPFISDGNWYLMLGSGPTATKAGLTAVKSNQNGRLFLLNLHTLSLEAGFGGGGISVLSDGNSFISDLIAVDWDLDAHADGIFFGTVSGTTAPWAGKLYQVETQDIATATVKAPGGWLPTVFIDSERPIVAKPSFTFDDDRNRWVLFGTGRYFTRDDALDNADQRFYGLKMPRDNTGSFTGAALDTGKLAEVTNAVVRENTGKLTGVTNVPQMPTTFSELLEAMTQYGNNTDYRHGWVRKVLPAGNRVIGEATILGDSLTHTMYDPSDAACKVEGLSQLSVTHFATGTAGNPPVIGTTGSADSDGNYVIKTTLDLGVAPSLSPALHSGSGYNSDGSTKVFIQTSTGKIVTIEQENKGAVRSGEASWRELQE
;
A
#
# COMPACT_ATOMS: atom_id res chain seq x y z
N LYS A 1 -17.87 -17.78 -22.65
CA LYS A 1 -19.26 -17.60 -22.20
C LYS A 1 -19.25 -16.74 -20.93
N LEU A 2 -19.73 -15.50 -20.98
CA LEU A 2 -19.99 -14.72 -19.75
C LEU A 2 -21.25 -15.32 -19.11
N SER A 3 -21.17 -15.71 -17.84
CA SER A 3 -22.29 -16.32 -17.14
C SER A 3 -22.77 -15.43 -15.99
N THR A 4 -24.07 -15.16 -15.96
CA THR A 4 -24.72 -14.40 -14.89
C THR A 4 -25.43 -15.30 -13.87
N SER A 5 -25.47 -16.62 -14.11
CA SER A 5 -26.07 -17.61 -13.21
C SER A 5 -25.31 -18.95 -13.28
N GLU A 6 -25.52 -19.82 -12.30
CA GLU A 6 -24.86 -21.12 -12.27
C GLU A 6 -25.25 -22.02 -13.44
N GLY A 7 -26.55 -22.11 -13.76
CA GLY A 7 -27.03 -22.86 -14.92
C GLY A 7 -26.60 -22.29 -16.28
N ALA A 8 -26.16 -21.04 -16.32
CA ALA A 8 -25.60 -20.41 -17.53
C ALA A 8 -24.08 -20.61 -17.64
N ARG A 9 -23.40 -21.27 -16.69
CA ARG A 9 -21.98 -21.57 -16.80
C ARG A 9 -21.71 -22.54 -17.96
N PRO A 10 -20.50 -22.55 -18.53
CA PRO A 10 -20.13 -23.58 -19.49
C PRO A 10 -20.07 -24.94 -18.79
N THR A 11 -20.61 -25.97 -19.42
CA THR A 11 -20.44 -27.35 -18.95
C THR A 11 -19.00 -27.80 -19.14
N GLU A 12 -18.58 -28.86 -18.45
CA GLU A 12 -17.24 -29.43 -18.63
C GLU A 12 -16.96 -29.80 -20.09
N ALA A 13 -17.92 -30.43 -20.76
CA ALA A 13 -17.83 -30.72 -22.19
C ALA A 13 -17.67 -29.46 -23.07
N GLN A 14 -18.35 -28.37 -22.71
CA GLN A 14 -18.22 -27.09 -23.42
C GLN A 14 -16.84 -26.48 -23.20
N THR A 15 -16.35 -26.46 -21.95
CA THR A 15 -15.02 -25.97 -21.60
C THR A 15 -13.93 -26.75 -22.33
N THR A 16 -14.00 -28.08 -22.34
CA THR A 16 -13.06 -28.96 -23.05
C THR A 16 -13.09 -28.76 -24.56
N ALA A 17 -14.28 -28.52 -25.14
CA ALA A 17 -14.41 -28.27 -26.57
C ALA A 17 -13.86 -26.89 -27.00
N CYS A 18 -13.84 -25.91 -26.09
CA CYS A 18 -13.31 -24.55 -26.29
C CYS A 18 -13.66 -23.92 -27.65
N SER A 19 -14.91 -24.07 -28.10
CA SER A 19 -15.33 -23.61 -29.42
C SER A 19 -15.79 -22.16 -29.42
N ASN A 20 -15.52 -21.44 -30.52
CA ASN A 20 -15.98 -20.06 -30.72
C ASN A 20 -17.52 -19.95 -30.77
N SER A 21 -18.24 -21.05 -30.98
CA SER A 21 -19.71 -21.10 -30.90
C SER A 21 -20.25 -21.00 -29.47
N VAL A 22 -19.44 -21.30 -28.46
CA VAL A 22 -19.82 -21.26 -27.03
C VAL A 22 -19.08 -20.14 -26.29
N PHE A 23 -17.84 -19.85 -26.70
CA PHE A 23 -17.01 -18.77 -26.17
C PHE A 23 -16.83 -17.70 -27.24
N THR A 24 -17.85 -16.83 -27.37
CA THR A 24 -17.83 -15.70 -28.32
C THR A 24 -16.89 -14.57 -27.91
N GLU A 25 -16.52 -14.54 -26.62
CA GLU A 25 -15.64 -13.54 -26.04
C GLU A 25 -14.24 -14.12 -25.82
N THR A 26 -13.23 -13.31 -26.13
CA THR A 26 -11.83 -13.62 -25.87
C THR A 26 -11.36 -12.88 -24.61
N PRO A 27 -10.18 -13.19 -24.05
CA PRO A 27 -9.58 -12.34 -23.02
C PRO A 27 -9.43 -10.86 -23.44
N PHE A 28 -9.33 -10.58 -24.75
CA PHE A 28 -9.30 -9.22 -25.31
C PHE A 28 -10.68 -8.56 -25.41
N SER A 29 -11.76 -9.30 -25.15
CA SER A 29 -13.11 -8.74 -25.04
C SER A 29 -13.35 -8.00 -23.72
N ILE A 30 -12.45 -8.17 -22.73
CA ILE A 30 -12.51 -7.42 -21.48
C ILE A 30 -12.22 -5.95 -21.80
N ARG A 31 -13.20 -5.09 -21.53
CA ARG A 31 -13.08 -3.64 -21.67
C ARG A 31 -13.13 -2.99 -20.29
N TYR A 32 -12.46 -1.86 -20.15
CA TYR A 32 -12.66 -1.01 -18.98
C TYR A 32 -14.10 -0.46 -18.97
N LEU A 33 -14.65 -0.24 -17.77
CA LEU A 33 -15.99 0.32 -17.60
C LEU A 33 -16.02 1.82 -17.95
N TRP A 34 -14.96 2.53 -17.60
CA TRP A 34 -14.75 3.96 -17.84
C TRP A 34 -13.24 4.25 -17.88
N SER A 35 -12.87 5.41 -18.41
CA SER A 35 -11.48 5.89 -18.43
C SER A 35 -11.43 7.36 -18.03
N GLY A 36 -10.84 7.64 -16.86
CA GLY A 36 -10.69 9.01 -16.37
C GLY A 36 -9.75 9.85 -17.23
N GLY A 37 -8.71 9.23 -17.81
CA GLY A 37 -7.82 9.88 -18.76
C GLY A 37 -8.55 10.32 -20.03
N GLU A 38 -9.45 9.48 -20.56
CA GLU A 38 -10.29 9.83 -21.71
C GLU A 38 -11.28 10.95 -21.37
N TRP A 39 -11.91 10.89 -20.20
CA TRP A 39 -12.83 11.93 -19.73
C TRP A 39 -12.12 13.29 -19.63
N LEU A 40 -10.94 13.32 -18.99
CA LEU A 40 -10.12 14.53 -18.86
C LEU A 40 -9.61 15.05 -20.21
N ALA A 41 -9.21 14.17 -21.13
CA ALA A 41 -8.77 14.54 -22.48
C ALA A 41 -9.90 15.10 -23.36
N ASN A 42 -11.17 14.86 -23.01
CA ASN A 42 -12.33 15.40 -23.72
C ASN A 42 -12.74 16.81 -23.26
N LEU A 43 -12.17 17.31 -22.16
CA LEU A 43 -12.40 18.68 -21.72
C LEU A 43 -11.77 19.67 -22.72
N THR A 44 -12.49 20.75 -23.02
CA THR A 44 -11.89 21.93 -23.68
C THR A 44 -10.94 22.66 -22.73
N ASP A 45 -10.02 23.46 -23.25
CA ASP A 45 -9.11 24.26 -22.41
C ASP A 45 -9.85 25.24 -21.50
N SER A 46 -10.98 25.80 -21.95
CA SER A 46 -11.86 26.65 -21.14
C SER A 46 -12.50 25.89 -19.97
N GLN A 47 -12.93 24.64 -20.19
CA GLN A 47 -13.48 23.79 -19.12
C GLN A 47 -12.41 23.34 -18.11
N ALA A 48 -11.16 23.16 -18.58
CA ALA A 48 -10.05 22.77 -17.72
C ALA A 48 -9.53 23.94 -16.86
N SER A 49 -9.43 25.13 -17.45
CA SER A 49 -8.90 26.34 -16.79
C SER A 49 -9.87 27.01 -15.81
N THR A 50 -11.17 26.69 -15.87
CA THR A 50 -12.19 27.23 -14.96
C THR A 50 -12.49 26.30 -13.80
N GLN A 51 -12.89 26.86 -12.65
CA GLN A 51 -13.33 26.08 -11.50
C GLN A 51 -14.80 25.68 -11.67
N ARG A 52 -15.04 24.37 -11.80
CA ARG A 52 -16.39 23.79 -11.78
C ARG A 52 -16.98 23.94 -10.39
N GLY A 53 -18.27 24.28 -10.27
CA GLY A 53 -18.97 24.17 -8.99
C GLY A 53 -19.10 22.70 -8.59
N TYR A 54 -18.80 22.35 -7.34
CA TYR A 54 -18.66 20.94 -6.91
C TYR A 54 -19.88 20.07 -7.27
N ALA A 55 -21.09 20.58 -6.99
CA ALA A 55 -22.36 19.88 -7.26
C ALA A 55 -22.74 19.78 -8.75
N SER A 56 -22.02 20.44 -9.66
CA SER A 56 -22.38 20.52 -11.08
C SER A 56 -21.93 19.30 -11.85
N ALA A 57 -22.85 18.55 -12.47
CA ALA A 57 -22.49 17.43 -13.34
C ALA A 57 -21.88 17.84 -14.70
N THR A 58 -21.77 19.14 -15.00
CA THR A 58 -21.20 19.61 -16.27
C THR A 58 -19.70 19.32 -16.37
N PRO A 59 -19.15 19.01 -17.56
CA PRO A 59 -17.72 18.79 -17.72
C PRO A 59 -16.88 20.02 -17.30
N GLY A 60 -15.91 19.80 -16.43
CA GLY A 60 -15.01 20.82 -15.87
C GLY A 60 -14.27 20.30 -14.64
N ARG A 61 -13.28 21.04 -14.14
CA ARG A 61 -12.43 20.57 -13.03
C ARG A 61 -12.71 21.32 -11.73
N TYR A 62 -12.79 20.58 -10.62
CA TYR A 62 -12.77 21.15 -9.26
C TYR A 62 -11.38 20.87 -8.69
N ILE A 63 -10.49 21.86 -8.72
CA ILE A 63 -9.12 21.70 -8.22
C ILE A 63 -8.89 22.71 -7.12
N PHE A 64 -8.33 22.24 -6.01
CA PHE A 64 -7.97 23.08 -4.88
C PHE A 64 -6.55 22.75 -4.41
N THR A 65 -5.97 23.69 -3.70
CA THR A 65 -4.69 23.57 -3.02
C THR A 65 -4.84 24.21 -1.65
N ALA A 66 -3.74 24.34 -0.93
CA ALA A 66 -3.71 25.15 0.26
C ALA A 66 -2.50 26.09 0.23
N ILE A 67 -2.62 27.21 0.93
CA ILE A 67 -1.56 28.21 1.03
C ILE A 67 -1.41 28.54 2.50
N ASP A 68 -0.28 28.10 3.07
CA ASP A 68 0.05 28.33 4.47
C ASP A 68 0.06 29.83 4.78
N SER A 69 -0.83 30.21 5.70
CA SER A 69 -1.02 31.58 6.17
C SER A 69 -0.23 31.87 7.44
N SER A 70 0.34 30.84 8.06
CA SER A 70 1.16 30.95 9.26
C SER A 70 2.56 31.46 8.92
N THR A 71 3.16 32.19 9.88
CA THR A 71 4.58 32.59 9.82
C THR A 71 5.50 31.54 10.44
N ASP A 72 5.05 30.27 10.53
CA ASP A 72 5.83 29.17 11.11
C ASP A 72 7.00 28.81 10.18
N THR A 73 7.99 29.70 10.20
CA THR A 73 9.23 29.69 9.43
C THR A 73 10.37 29.00 10.21
N GLY A 74 10.03 28.32 11.32
CA GLY A 74 10.98 27.58 12.16
C GLY A 74 11.09 26.10 11.81
N SER A 75 11.94 25.38 12.54
CA SER A 75 12.19 23.91 12.50
C SER A 75 10.97 23.03 12.82
N VAL A 76 9.75 23.57 12.69
CA VAL A 76 8.49 22.93 13.05
C VAL A 76 7.67 22.79 11.76
N ALA A 77 7.02 21.64 11.65
CA ALA A 77 6.25 21.20 10.49
C ALA A 77 5.44 22.30 9.80
N ALA A 78 5.58 22.45 8.49
CA ALA A 78 4.54 23.12 7.70
C ALA A 78 3.26 22.32 7.91
N ARG A 79 2.31 22.92 8.66
CA ARG A 79 1.01 22.34 8.94
C ARG A 79 -0.02 23.17 8.22
N VAL A 80 -0.55 22.61 7.14
CA VAL A 80 -1.61 23.29 6.38
C VAL A 80 -2.95 22.67 6.72
N THR A 81 -3.94 23.49 7.04
CA THR A 81 -5.25 23.05 7.55
C THR A 81 -6.42 23.51 6.66
N SER A 82 -7.63 23.03 6.92
CA SER A 82 -8.80 23.35 6.10
C SER A 82 -9.10 24.84 5.90
N PRO A 83 -8.89 25.74 6.89
CA PRO A 83 -9.07 27.18 6.71
C PRO A 83 -8.11 27.83 5.69
N GLU A 84 -7.05 27.13 5.29
CA GLU A 84 -6.00 27.62 4.38
C GLU A 84 -6.18 27.11 2.95
N THR A 85 -7.27 26.38 2.71
CA THR A 85 -7.59 25.84 1.39
C THR A 85 -8.10 26.93 0.45
N VAL A 86 -7.62 26.93 -0.78
CA VAL A 86 -8.01 27.86 -1.83
C VAL A 86 -8.25 27.12 -3.15
N PRO A 87 -9.13 27.62 -4.03
CA PRO A 87 -9.21 27.10 -5.40
C PRO A 87 -7.83 27.20 -6.08
N PHE A 88 -7.41 26.18 -6.82
CA PHE A 88 -6.15 26.23 -7.57
C PHE A 88 -6.36 27.00 -8.88
N LEU A 89 -6.54 28.31 -8.79
CA LEU A 89 -6.80 29.23 -9.90
C LEU A 89 -5.73 30.30 -9.99
N PRO A 90 -5.50 30.91 -11.18
CA PRO A 90 -4.57 32.03 -11.32
C PRO A 90 -4.79 33.15 -10.30
N ALA A 91 -6.06 33.44 -9.97
CA ALA A 91 -6.41 34.49 -9.01
C ALA A 91 -5.95 34.21 -7.56
N SER A 92 -5.67 32.95 -7.22
CA SER A 92 -5.15 32.56 -5.89
C SER A 92 -3.65 32.83 -5.76
N PHE A 93 -2.96 33.07 -6.88
CA PHE A 93 -1.52 33.32 -6.94
C PHE A 93 -1.25 34.74 -7.46
N ASN A 94 -1.03 35.66 -6.53
CA ASN A 94 -0.72 37.06 -6.82
C ASN A 94 0.76 37.36 -6.49
N ALA A 95 1.20 38.62 -6.58
CA ALA A 95 2.60 38.98 -6.35
C ALA A 95 3.13 38.50 -4.98
N SER A 96 2.29 38.46 -3.94
CA SER A 96 2.68 38.07 -2.58
C SER A 96 2.92 36.58 -2.38
N ASN A 97 2.53 35.72 -3.33
CA ASN A 97 2.66 34.26 -3.19
C ASN A 97 2.94 33.51 -4.51
N ALA A 98 3.11 34.21 -5.63
CA ALA A 98 3.45 33.64 -6.93
C ALA A 98 4.75 32.82 -6.90
N GLY A 99 5.67 33.17 -5.99
CA GLY A 99 6.94 32.48 -5.81
C GLY A 99 6.79 31.06 -5.26
N LEU A 100 5.64 30.71 -4.66
CA LEU A 100 5.29 29.32 -4.32
C LEU A 100 5.32 28.39 -5.53
N LEU A 101 5.11 28.92 -6.74
CA LEU A 101 5.18 28.17 -8.01
C LEU A 101 6.54 28.34 -8.71
N GLN A 102 7.53 28.95 -8.06
CA GLN A 102 8.77 29.44 -8.67
C GLN A 102 8.54 30.38 -9.85
N ALA A 103 7.39 31.05 -9.90
CA ALA A 103 7.14 32.08 -10.89
C ALA A 103 7.94 33.35 -10.54
N GLY A 104 8.44 34.04 -11.56
CA GLY A 104 9.08 35.35 -11.39
C GLY A 104 8.10 36.47 -11.12
N ASP A 105 6.82 36.28 -11.48
CA ASP A 105 5.73 37.22 -11.23
C ASP A 105 4.35 36.51 -11.27
N ALA A 106 3.30 37.26 -10.96
CA ALA A 106 1.91 36.75 -11.00
C ALA A 106 1.45 36.33 -12.41
N ALA A 107 2.03 36.88 -13.48
CA ALA A 107 1.65 36.53 -14.85
C ALA A 107 2.23 35.17 -15.27
N GLU A 108 3.46 34.85 -14.87
CA GLU A 108 4.03 33.52 -15.01
C GLU A 108 3.30 32.51 -14.12
N ALA A 109 2.95 32.87 -12.87
CA ALA A 109 2.16 32.02 -11.99
C ALA A 109 0.81 31.63 -12.63
N ALA A 110 0.11 32.59 -13.25
CA ALA A 110 -1.13 32.33 -13.97
C ALA A 110 -0.96 31.30 -15.10
N LYS A 111 0.14 31.39 -15.88
CA LYS A 111 0.45 30.43 -16.94
C LYS A 111 0.75 29.04 -16.38
N ILE A 112 1.54 28.95 -15.31
CA ILE A 112 1.87 27.67 -14.64
C ILE A 112 0.58 27.02 -14.13
N VAL A 113 -0.27 27.76 -13.43
CA VAL A 113 -1.55 27.24 -12.93
C VAL A 113 -2.41 26.72 -14.07
N ASN A 114 -2.61 27.51 -15.12
CA ASN A 114 -3.40 27.09 -16.28
C ASN A 114 -2.84 25.81 -16.94
N TYR A 115 -1.52 25.69 -17.03
CA TYR A 115 -0.86 24.51 -17.59
C TYR A 115 -1.13 23.24 -16.77
N ILE A 116 -1.03 23.35 -15.45
CA ILE A 116 -1.29 22.24 -14.51
C ILE A 116 -2.78 21.88 -14.51
N ARG A 117 -3.67 22.88 -14.56
CA ARG A 117 -5.12 22.68 -14.76
C ARG A 117 -5.44 22.00 -16.10
N GLY A 118 -4.53 22.10 -17.07
CA GLY A 118 -4.52 21.27 -18.26
C GLY A 118 -4.37 22.04 -19.57
N GLU A 119 -4.48 23.37 -19.57
CA GLU A 119 -4.43 24.20 -20.78
C GLU A 119 -3.09 24.03 -21.53
N ASP A 120 -3.17 23.68 -22.81
CA ASP A 120 -1.99 23.59 -23.67
C ASP A 120 -1.59 24.99 -24.14
N GLN A 121 -0.37 25.43 -23.82
CA GLN A 121 0.07 26.81 -24.02
C GLN A 121 1.35 26.87 -24.84
N THR A 122 1.45 27.87 -25.72
CA THR A 122 2.67 28.14 -26.48
C THR A 122 3.80 28.57 -25.55
N GLY A 123 4.99 27.99 -25.73
CA GLY A 123 6.17 28.29 -24.90
C GLY A 123 6.39 27.32 -23.73
N TYR A 124 5.40 26.47 -23.42
CA TYR A 124 5.54 25.35 -22.50
C TYR A 124 5.57 24.01 -23.24
N ARG A 125 5.94 22.95 -22.52
CA ARG A 125 5.85 21.58 -23.05
C ARG A 125 4.44 21.29 -23.51
N SER A 126 4.29 20.91 -24.78
CA SER A 126 2.96 20.54 -25.27
C SER A 126 2.41 19.32 -24.52
N ARG A 127 1.14 19.43 -24.14
CA ARG A 127 0.31 18.33 -23.60
C ARG A 127 -0.35 17.50 -24.70
N GLN A 128 -0.15 17.87 -25.96
CA GLN A 128 -0.71 17.16 -27.10
C GLN A 128 0.13 15.93 -27.42
N LEU A 129 -0.54 14.79 -27.53
CA LEU A 129 0.03 13.56 -28.10
C LEU A 129 -0.66 13.27 -29.44
N GLN A 130 -0.53 12.04 -29.93
CA GLN A 130 -1.07 11.58 -31.21
C GLN A 130 -2.41 12.23 -31.58
N ASN A 131 -2.52 12.73 -32.81
CA ASN A 131 -3.69 13.44 -33.36
C ASN A 131 -4.00 14.81 -32.72
N ASN A 132 -2.98 15.51 -32.22
CA ASN A 132 -3.11 16.83 -31.56
C ASN A 132 -4.11 16.81 -30.39
N ARG A 133 -4.25 15.65 -29.73
CA ARG A 133 -5.16 15.49 -28.61
C ARG A 133 -4.46 15.85 -27.32
N THR A 134 -5.03 16.79 -26.58
CA THR A 134 -4.51 17.20 -25.27
C THR A 134 -4.82 16.16 -24.20
N TRP A 135 -3.79 15.51 -23.68
CA TRP A 135 -3.92 14.62 -22.53
C TRP A 135 -3.68 15.42 -21.26
N ARG A 136 -4.61 15.37 -20.30
CA ARG A 136 -4.58 16.22 -19.10
C ARG A 136 -4.09 15.49 -17.85
N LEU A 137 -4.47 14.22 -17.70
CA LEU A 137 -4.03 13.35 -16.60
C LEU A 137 -2.53 13.03 -16.72
N GLY A 138 -1.78 13.24 -15.63
CA GLY A 138 -0.41 12.76 -15.49
C GLY A 138 -0.32 11.24 -15.50
N ASP A 139 0.87 10.71 -15.75
CA ASP A 139 1.12 9.28 -15.60
C ASP A 139 1.00 8.86 -14.13
N VAL A 140 0.49 7.65 -13.91
CA VAL A 140 0.37 7.02 -12.59
C VAL A 140 1.42 5.90 -12.53
N ILE A 141 2.43 6.06 -11.69
CA ILE A 141 3.59 5.15 -11.69
C ILE A 141 3.49 4.14 -10.55
N TYR A 142 3.51 4.62 -9.30
CA TYR A 142 3.49 3.79 -8.10
C TYR A 142 2.26 4.03 -7.22
N SER A 143 1.49 5.09 -7.47
CA SER A 143 0.20 5.32 -6.80
C SER A 143 -0.89 4.38 -7.33
N THR A 144 -0.92 3.13 -6.85
CA THR A 144 -2.00 2.19 -7.15
C THR A 144 -3.36 2.83 -6.86
N PRO A 145 -4.28 2.92 -7.85
CA PRO A 145 -5.60 3.49 -7.65
C PRO A 145 -6.36 2.76 -6.53
N THR A 146 -6.91 3.51 -5.58
CA THR A 146 -7.61 2.96 -4.42
C THR A 146 -9.10 3.28 -4.52
N ALA A 147 -9.92 2.23 -4.57
CA ALA A 147 -11.37 2.35 -4.64
C ALA A 147 -11.99 2.44 -3.23
N VAL A 148 -12.91 3.37 -3.04
CA VAL A 148 -13.69 3.55 -1.82
C VAL A 148 -15.16 3.43 -2.15
N GLY A 149 -15.85 2.50 -1.49
CA GLY A 149 -17.29 2.33 -1.56
C GLY A 149 -17.85 2.30 -0.15
N ARG A 150 -18.65 1.30 0.18
CA ARG A 150 -19.18 1.11 1.54
C ARG A 150 -18.05 1.12 2.60
N PRO A 151 -18.29 1.64 3.83
CA PRO A 151 -17.41 1.41 4.98
C PRO A 151 -17.13 -0.08 5.17
N SER A 152 -15.86 -0.45 5.41
CA SER A 152 -15.40 -1.84 5.37
C SER A 152 -14.70 -2.33 6.63
N GLU A 153 -14.46 -1.46 7.62
CA GLU A 153 -13.69 -1.80 8.82
C GLU A 153 -14.47 -2.63 9.85
N ALA A 154 -15.81 -2.72 9.72
CA ALA A 154 -16.69 -3.58 10.53
C ALA A 154 -16.54 -3.43 12.07
N PHE A 155 -16.26 -2.22 12.58
CA PHE A 155 -16.13 -1.95 14.01
C PHE A 155 -17.38 -2.32 14.83
N ASP A 156 -18.55 -2.33 14.20
CA ASP A 156 -19.82 -2.75 14.82
C ASP A 156 -19.88 -4.27 15.08
N ILE A 157 -19.18 -5.07 14.29
CA ILE A 157 -19.12 -6.53 14.43
C ILE A 157 -17.90 -6.94 15.25
N LEU A 158 -16.72 -6.39 14.93
CA LEU A 158 -15.46 -6.79 15.57
C LEU A 158 -15.39 -6.32 17.03
N TYR A 159 -15.82 -5.08 17.30
CA TYR A 159 -15.61 -4.43 18.60
C TYR A 159 -16.93 -3.98 19.26
N ASN A 160 -18.07 -4.40 18.69
CA ASN A 160 -19.40 -4.06 19.20
C ASN A 160 -19.65 -2.54 19.35
N ASP A 161 -19.04 -1.70 18.52
CA ASP A 161 -19.29 -0.25 18.53
C ASP A 161 -20.59 0.09 17.79
N ALA A 162 -21.67 0.27 18.55
CA ALA A 162 -22.98 0.65 18.02
C ALA A 162 -22.99 1.99 17.25
N SER A 163 -22.06 2.91 17.55
CA SER A 163 -21.95 4.19 16.82
C SER A 163 -21.47 3.98 15.39
N TYR A 164 -20.58 3.00 15.16
CA TYR A 164 -20.12 2.65 13.82
C TYR A 164 -21.25 2.04 12.98
N SER A 165 -22.17 1.28 13.58
CA SER A 165 -23.34 0.75 12.87
C SER A 165 -24.20 1.87 12.23
N THR A 166 -24.25 3.04 12.88
CA THR A 166 -24.97 4.21 12.34
C THR A 166 -24.25 4.79 11.13
N PHE A 167 -22.92 4.95 11.22
CA PHE A 167 -22.06 5.36 10.12
C PHE A 167 -22.14 4.40 8.91
N LEU A 168 -22.00 3.10 9.17
CA LEU A 168 -22.12 2.06 8.16
C LEU A 168 -23.48 2.12 7.46
N LYS A 169 -24.60 2.27 8.19
CA LYS A 169 -25.94 2.36 7.60
C LYS A 169 -26.09 3.57 6.69
N GLN A 170 -25.56 4.73 7.10
CA GLN A 170 -25.61 5.96 6.32
C GLN A 170 -24.81 5.83 5.00
N TYR A 171 -23.58 5.33 5.08
CA TYR A 171 -22.66 5.29 3.94
C TYR A 171 -22.59 3.95 3.20
N ARG A 172 -23.43 2.96 3.57
CA ARG A 172 -23.49 1.64 2.91
C ARG A 172 -23.60 1.70 1.40
N ASN A 173 -24.35 2.67 0.90
CA ASN A 173 -24.65 2.83 -0.53
C ASN A 173 -23.99 4.07 -1.13
N ARG A 174 -23.01 4.70 -0.47
CA ARG A 174 -22.39 5.92 -0.99
C ARG A 174 -21.78 5.72 -2.39
N ARG A 175 -21.63 6.82 -3.12
CA ARG A 175 -20.91 6.85 -4.40
C ARG A 175 -19.56 6.18 -4.26
N HIS A 176 -19.24 5.31 -5.20
CA HIS A 176 -17.90 4.73 -5.26
C HIS A 176 -16.96 5.73 -5.90
N MET A 177 -15.80 5.90 -5.28
CA MET A 177 -14.76 6.83 -5.70
C MET A 177 -13.46 6.06 -5.93
N VAL A 178 -12.64 6.50 -6.88
CA VAL A 178 -11.29 5.97 -7.09
C VAL A 178 -10.29 7.11 -6.94
N TYR A 179 -9.34 6.94 -6.03
CA TYR A 179 -8.31 7.93 -5.73
C TYR A 179 -6.95 7.46 -6.27
N ALA A 180 -6.25 8.35 -6.97
CA ALA A 180 -4.91 8.08 -7.47
C ALA A 180 -4.07 9.36 -7.55
N GLY A 181 -2.84 9.30 -7.05
CA GLY A 181 -1.82 10.30 -7.31
C GLY A 181 -1.37 10.26 -8.77
N GLY A 182 -1.22 11.45 -9.35
CA GLY A 182 -0.74 11.66 -10.71
C GLY A 182 0.59 12.42 -10.71
N ASN A 183 1.42 12.09 -11.69
CA ASN A 183 2.68 12.76 -11.91
C ASN A 183 2.55 14.14 -12.61
N ASP A 184 1.35 14.69 -12.59
CA ASP A 184 1.02 16.08 -12.92
C ASP A 184 0.90 16.96 -11.66
N GLY A 185 1.21 16.41 -10.48
CA GLY A 185 1.23 17.16 -9.22
C GLY A 185 0.03 16.92 -8.31
N MET A 186 -0.92 16.07 -8.70
CA MET A 186 -2.25 16.06 -8.09
C MET A 186 -2.65 14.69 -7.53
N LEU A 187 -3.40 14.69 -6.43
CA LEU A 187 -4.29 13.58 -6.12
C LEU A 187 -5.59 13.78 -6.92
N HIS A 188 -5.99 12.79 -7.72
CA HIS A 188 -7.24 12.80 -8.46
C HIS A 188 -8.29 11.91 -7.80
N ALA A 189 -9.54 12.37 -7.80
CA ALA A 189 -10.70 11.60 -7.36
C ALA A 189 -11.67 11.39 -8.53
N PHE A 190 -11.86 10.13 -8.94
CA PHE A 190 -12.73 9.76 -10.04
C PHE A 190 -14.03 9.12 -9.55
N ASN A 191 -15.14 9.46 -10.20
CA ASN A 191 -16.43 8.83 -9.96
C ASN A 191 -16.44 7.40 -10.54
N ALA A 192 -16.50 6.38 -9.68
CA ALA A 192 -16.73 5.00 -10.09
C ALA A 192 -18.22 4.62 -10.14
N GLY A 193 -19.11 5.53 -9.72
CA GLY A 193 -20.55 5.39 -9.81
C GLY A 193 -21.21 4.78 -8.57
N TRP A 194 -22.52 4.62 -8.64
CA TRP A 194 -23.34 3.97 -7.61
C TRP A 194 -23.64 2.53 -8.00
N TYR A 195 -23.33 1.57 -7.13
CA TYR A 195 -23.55 0.16 -7.44
C TYR A 195 -25.03 -0.23 -7.29
N ASP A 196 -25.66 -0.57 -8.41
CA ASP A 196 -27.03 -1.07 -8.51
C ASP A 196 -27.00 -2.60 -8.44
N ALA A 197 -27.04 -3.14 -7.22
CA ALA A 197 -26.86 -4.57 -6.96
C ALA A 197 -27.87 -5.49 -7.71
N PRO A 198 -29.18 -5.17 -7.80
CA PRO A 198 -30.14 -5.96 -8.58
C PRO A 198 -29.76 -6.12 -10.05
N ASN A 199 -29.23 -5.05 -10.67
CA ASN A 199 -28.85 -5.04 -12.09
C ASN A 199 -27.35 -5.26 -12.34
N ARG A 200 -26.55 -5.40 -11.27
CA ARG A 200 -25.10 -5.65 -11.29
C ARG A 200 -24.33 -4.65 -12.17
N ARG A 201 -24.66 -3.37 -12.03
CA ARG A 201 -24.06 -2.29 -12.83
C ARG A 201 -23.78 -1.05 -11.98
N PHE A 202 -22.87 -0.21 -12.44
CA PHE A 202 -22.67 1.11 -11.86
C PHE A 202 -23.53 2.15 -12.60
N LEU A 203 -24.15 3.04 -11.82
CA LEU A 203 -24.94 4.17 -12.30
C LEU A 203 -24.16 5.47 -12.10
N ASN A 204 -24.45 6.47 -12.93
CA ASN A 204 -23.92 7.83 -12.77
C ASN A 204 -24.35 8.48 -11.44
N GLY A 205 -25.48 8.09 -10.88
CA GLY A 205 -25.99 8.49 -9.57
C GLY A 205 -27.41 7.95 -9.35
N PRO A 206 -27.92 7.88 -8.11
CA PRO A 206 -29.30 7.48 -7.85
C PRO A 206 -30.28 8.53 -8.41
N THR A 207 -31.51 8.10 -8.66
CA THR A 207 -32.58 8.98 -9.11
C THR A 207 -32.74 10.18 -8.16
N GLY A 208 -32.73 11.39 -8.70
CA GLY A 208 -32.86 12.63 -7.92
C GLY A 208 -31.53 13.20 -7.37
N SER A 209 -30.39 12.57 -7.67
CA SER A 209 -29.05 13.09 -7.35
C SER A 209 -28.31 13.59 -8.59
N SER A 210 -27.19 14.28 -8.38
CA SER A 210 -26.26 14.67 -9.44
C SER A 210 -25.74 13.45 -10.20
N GLN A 211 -25.88 13.51 -11.53
CA GLN A 211 -25.52 12.44 -12.46
C GLN A 211 -24.14 12.70 -13.05
N TYR A 212 -23.09 12.30 -12.33
CA TYR A 212 -21.72 12.41 -12.84
C TYR A 212 -21.40 11.23 -13.75
N ASP A 213 -20.74 11.49 -14.88
CA ASP A 213 -20.28 10.41 -15.77
C ASP A 213 -19.35 9.45 -15.02
N LEU A 214 -19.43 8.17 -15.36
CA LEU A 214 -18.45 7.20 -14.88
C LEU A 214 -17.05 7.58 -15.39
N GLY A 215 -16.08 7.60 -14.48
CA GLY A 215 -14.73 8.08 -14.73
C GLY A 215 -14.56 9.61 -14.71
N ALA A 216 -15.62 10.39 -14.44
CA ALA A 216 -15.49 11.83 -14.28
C ALA A 216 -14.57 12.18 -13.11
N GLU A 217 -13.68 13.17 -13.30
CA GLU A 217 -12.90 13.74 -12.20
C GLU A 217 -13.82 14.61 -11.33
N MET A 218 -14.10 14.13 -10.13
CA MET A 218 -14.92 14.82 -9.14
C MET A 218 -14.14 15.98 -8.51
N TRP A 219 -12.89 15.74 -8.14
CA TRP A 219 -12.01 16.77 -7.63
C TRP A 219 -10.55 16.36 -7.77
N ALA A 220 -9.65 17.33 -7.66
CA ALA A 220 -8.23 17.10 -7.52
C ALA A 220 -7.61 18.02 -6.46
N TYR A 221 -6.61 17.52 -5.74
CA TYR A 221 -5.85 18.26 -4.74
C TYR A 221 -4.40 18.44 -5.19
N VAL A 222 -3.90 19.67 -5.16
CA VAL A 222 -2.50 20.01 -5.39
C VAL A 222 -1.83 20.27 -4.03
N PRO A 223 -0.91 19.42 -3.54
CA PRO A 223 -0.27 19.64 -2.26
C PRO A 223 0.54 20.95 -2.21
N TYR A 224 0.45 21.66 -1.09
CA TYR A 224 1.12 22.95 -0.89
C TYR A 224 2.64 22.82 -1.05
N ASN A 225 3.24 21.82 -0.40
CA ASN A 225 4.68 21.56 -0.45
C ASN A 225 5.17 21.14 -1.85
N LEU A 226 4.25 20.81 -2.77
CA LEU A 226 4.59 20.40 -4.12
C LEU A 226 4.49 21.53 -5.15
N LEU A 227 3.81 22.64 -4.80
CA LEU A 227 3.65 23.82 -5.67
C LEU A 227 4.94 24.27 -6.38
N PRO A 228 6.11 24.40 -5.72
CA PRO A 228 7.31 24.90 -6.39
C PRO A 228 7.87 23.95 -7.44
N HIS A 229 7.51 22.66 -7.37
CA HIS A 229 7.95 21.66 -8.33
C HIS A 229 7.15 21.72 -9.64
N LEU A 230 5.94 22.27 -9.63
CA LEU A 230 5.05 22.24 -10.80
C LEU A 230 5.62 22.96 -12.03
N LYS A 231 6.50 23.94 -11.81
CA LYS A 231 7.21 24.64 -12.89
C LYS A 231 7.99 23.68 -13.79
N TYR A 232 8.57 22.61 -13.24
CA TYR A 232 9.35 21.64 -14.03
C TYR A 232 8.52 20.94 -15.09
N LEU A 233 7.21 20.71 -14.86
CA LEU A 233 6.32 20.10 -15.86
C LEU A 233 6.12 20.98 -17.10
N THR A 234 6.30 22.30 -16.95
CA THR A 234 6.13 23.28 -18.03
C THR A 234 7.35 23.34 -18.95
N ASP A 235 8.51 22.84 -18.52
CA ASP A 235 9.75 22.89 -19.28
C ASP A 235 9.61 22.10 -20.59
N THR A 236 9.87 22.77 -21.72
CA THR A 236 9.82 22.19 -23.07
C THR A 236 10.73 20.97 -23.28
N ASN A 237 11.72 20.74 -22.40
CA ASN A 237 12.62 19.59 -22.40
C ASN A 237 12.26 18.50 -21.38
N TYR A 238 11.19 18.70 -20.59
CA TYR A 238 10.70 17.68 -19.66
C TYR A 238 10.34 16.39 -20.40
N GLY A 239 10.89 15.26 -19.94
CA GLY A 239 10.72 13.94 -20.55
C GLY A 239 11.46 13.71 -21.89
N LYS A 240 12.20 14.69 -22.43
CA LYS A 240 12.96 14.51 -23.70
C LYS A 240 14.32 13.84 -23.51
N THR A 241 14.93 13.96 -22.33
CA THR A 241 16.18 13.30 -21.98
C THR A 241 15.97 12.35 -20.82
N THR A 242 16.73 11.26 -20.80
CA THR A 242 16.73 10.30 -19.69
C THR A 242 17.01 11.00 -18.36
N GLY A 243 16.18 10.76 -17.36
CA GLY A 243 16.32 11.34 -16.02
C GLY A 243 15.68 12.73 -15.83
N ASN A 244 15.04 13.32 -16.86
CA ASN A 244 14.27 14.58 -16.70
C ASN A 244 12.85 14.36 -16.16
N HIS A 245 12.44 13.12 -15.93
CA HIS A 245 11.15 12.80 -15.34
C HIS A 245 11.29 12.82 -13.82
N VAL A 246 10.43 13.57 -13.13
CA VAL A 246 10.44 13.67 -11.66
C VAL A 246 9.14 13.08 -11.11
N TYR A 247 9.18 12.57 -9.89
CA TYR A 247 8.01 12.10 -9.18
C TYR A 247 7.28 13.27 -8.51
N TYR A 248 5.95 13.21 -8.46
CA TYR A 248 5.07 14.17 -7.79
C TYR A 248 4.25 13.48 -6.71
N VAL A 249 2.93 13.35 -6.86
CA VAL A 249 2.07 12.60 -5.94
C VAL A 249 2.01 11.16 -6.39
N ASP A 250 2.68 10.27 -5.66
CA ASP A 250 2.92 8.90 -6.15
C ASP A 250 2.86 7.81 -5.06
N LEU A 251 2.55 8.19 -3.82
CA LEU A 251 2.20 7.22 -2.79
C LEU A 251 0.78 6.70 -3.02
N ARG A 252 0.61 5.39 -2.92
CA ARG A 252 -0.71 4.76 -2.91
C ARG A 252 -1.54 5.37 -1.75
N PRO A 253 -2.74 5.92 -2.01
CA PRO A 253 -3.59 6.45 -0.94
C PRO A 253 -3.90 5.38 0.11
N ARG A 254 -3.69 5.71 1.40
CA ARG A 254 -4.11 4.89 2.53
C ARG A 254 -5.45 5.42 3.04
N ILE A 255 -6.44 4.55 3.14
CA ILE A 255 -7.82 4.92 3.47
C ILE A 255 -8.28 4.08 4.65
N PHE A 256 -8.94 4.71 5.62
CA PHE A 256 -9.46 4.07 6.81
C PHE A 256 -10.63 4.88 7.37
N ASP A 257 -11.56 4.20 8.05
CA ASP A 257 -12.60 4.86 8.82
C ASP A 257 -12.08 5.17 10.23
N ALA A 258 -12.35 6.37 10.74
CA ALA A 258 -11.86 6.83 12.02
C ALA A 258 -12.90 7.66 12.78
N LYS A 259 -12.93 7.50 14.10
CA LYS A 259 -13.83 8.25 14.99
C LYS A 259 -13.12 9.48 15.55
N ILE A 260 -12.78 10.41 14.68
CA ILE A 260 -11.96 11.59 15.02
C ILE A 260 -12.70 12.93 14.88
N PHE A 261 -13.91 12.89 14.34
CA PHE A 261 -14.67 14.08 13.99
C PHE A 261 -15.66 14.46 15.09
N PRO A 262 -16.05 15.75 15.18
CA PRO A 262 -17.26 16.14 15.90
C PRO A 262 -18.46 15.38 15.33
N ALA A 263 -19.36 14.90 16.20
CA ALA A 263 -20.56 14.23 15.74
C ALA A 263 -21.51 15.23 15.06
N ASP A 264 -21.76 15.03 13.77
CA ASP A 264 -22.65 15.86 12.95
C ASP A 264 -23.42 15.02 11.93
N ALA A 265 -24.05 15.68 10.95
CA ALA A 265 -24.85 15.01 9.91
C ALA A 265 -24.00 14.20 8.91
N THR A 266 -22.77 14.63 8.63
CA THR A 266 -21.79 13.94 7.78
C THR A 266 -21.03 12.89 8.59
N HIS A 267 -20.80 13.13 9.88
CA HIS A 267 -20.01 12.31 10.78
C HIS A 267 -20.86 11.71 11.91
N PRO A 268 -21.80 10.79 11.63
CA PRO A 268 -22.66 10.20 12.65
C PRO A 268 -21.83 9.47 13.71
N GLY A 269 -21.95 9.92 14.97
CA GLY A 269 -21.16 9.39 16.08
C GLY A 269 -19.68 9.80 16.06
N GLY A 270 -19.30 10.76 15.22
CA GLY A 270 -17.92 11.23 15.04
C GLY A 270 -17.07 10.40 14.08
N TRP A 271 -17.69 9.44 13.38
CA TRP A 271 -17.05 8.60 12.38
C TRP A 271 -16.95 9.29 11.02
N GLY A 272 -15.80 9.16 10.37
CA GLY A 272 -15.59 9.57 8.99
C GLY A 272 -14.55 8.70 8.28
N THR A 273 -14.45 8.82 6.96
CA THR A 273 -13.44 8.14 6.14
C THR A 273 -12.30 9.11 5.83
N VAL A 274 -11.09 8.77 6.28
CA VAL A 274 -9.88 9.58 6.07
C VAL A 274 -9.05 8.98 4.95
N LEU A 275 -8.53 9.84 4.07
CA LEU A 275 -7.52 9.51 3.07
C LEU A 275 -6.19 10.13 3.48
N VAL A 276 -5.13 9.34 3.49
CA VAL A 276 -3.75 9.79 3.60
C VAL A 276 -3.06 9.59 2.25
N GLY A 277 -2.56 10.69 1.67
CA GLY A 277 -1.71 10.67 0.49
C GLY A 277 -0.29 11.11 0.80
N GLY A 278 0.61 10.90 -0.16
CA GLY A 278 2.02 11.26 -0.05
C GLY A 278 2.69 11.29 -1.42
N MET A 279 3.94 11.73 -1.43
CA MET A 279 4.68 12.04 -2.65
C MET A 279 5.68 10.93 -3.04
N ARG A 280 5.90 9.93 -2.18
CA ARG A 280 7.00 8.96 -2.34
C ARG A 280 8.32 9.70 -2.59
N PHE A 281 8.89 9.57 -3.78
CA PHE A 281 10.15 10.18 -4.19
C PHE A 281 9.98 11.57 -4.80
N GLY A 282 8.76 12.12 -4.75
CA GLY A 282 8.44 13.49 -5.14
C GLY A 282 8.52 14.48 -3.98
N GLY A 283 8.48 15.77 -4.33
CA GLY A 283 8.58 16.86 -3.37
C GLY A 283 9.96 16.92 -2.70
N GLY A 284 11.04 17.02 -3.48
CA GLY A 284 12.38 17.22 -2.93
C GLY A 284 12.47 18.51 -2.12
N GLU A 285 13.52 18.67 -1.31
CA GLU A 285 13.70 19.93 -0.56
C GLU A 285 13.96 21.09 -1.53
N ILE A 286 13.15 22.15 -1.42
CA ILE A 286 13.28 23.33 -2.27
C ILE A 286 12.92 24.61 -1.50
N SER A 287 13.83 25.57 -1.50
CA SER A 287 13.57 26.87 -0.90
C SER A 287 13.11 27.86 -1.96
N VAL A 288 12.02 28.56 -1.67
CA VAL A 288 11.43 29.56 -2.55
C VAL A 288 11.19 30.84 -1.78
N ASP A 289 11.39 31.95 -2.48
CA ASP A 289 10.93 33.25 -2.06
C ASP A 289 9.47 33.38 -2.49
N VAL A 290 8.56 33.49 -1.53
CA VAL A 290 7.12 33.42 -1.74
C VAL A 290 6.60 34.71 -2.38
N ASP A 291 7.13 35.85 -1.97
CA ASP A 291 6.69 37.19 -2.38
C ASP A 291 7.57 37.74 -3.52
N THR A 292 7.08 37.57 -4.75
CA THR A 292 7.73 38.13 -5.96
C THR A 292 7.69 39.66 -6.01
N GLY A 293 6.79 40.30 -5.26
CA GLY A 293 6.69 41.76 -5.14
C GLY A 293 7.65 42.35 -4.10
N ASN A 294 8.17 41.54 -3.18
CA ASN A 294 9.16 41.93 -2.18
C ASN A 294 10.26 40.85 -2.02
N PRO A 295 11.17 40.74 -3.01
CA PRO A 295 12.15 39.67 -3.01
C PRO A 295 13.04 39.64 -1.75
N GLY A 296 13.19 38.46 -1.16
CA GLY A 296 13.94 38.18 0.06
C GLY A 296 13.15 38.41 1.35
N GLY A 297 11.87 38.81 1.25
CA GLY A 297 11.01 39.10 2.40
C GLY A 297 10.39 37.87 3.05
N ASP A 298 10.16 36.79 2.29
CA ASP A 298 9.47 35.57 2.76
C ASP A 298 10.07 34.32 2.09
N THR A 299 11.15 33.78 2.65
CA THR A 299 11.76 32.52 2.16
C THR A 299 11.23 31.34 2.94
N ARG A 300 10.66 30.35 2.23
CA ARG A 300 10.13 29.11 2.80
C ARG A 300 10.75 27.90 2.14
N THR A 301 10.97 26.84 2.91
CA THR A 301 11.51 25.56 2.43
C THR A 301 10.41 24.52 2.37
N MET A 302 10.01 24.15 1.15
CA MET A 302 9.06 23.05 0.92
C MET A 302 9.79 21.71 0.89
N ARG A 303 9.10 20.67 1.36
CA ARG A 303 9.64 19.32 1.49
C ARG A 303 8.57 18.28 1.24
N SER A 304 8.96 17.03 1.01
CA SER A 304 8.02 15.93 0.82
C SER A 304 7.05 15.88 2.01
N ALA A 305 5.77 15.66 1.74
CA ALA A 305 4.73 15.79 2.74
C ALA A 305 3.68 14.67 2.63
N TYR A 306 3.10 14.33 3.78
CA TYR A 306 1.86 13.56 3.85
C TYR A 306 0.69 14.54 3.93
N PHE A 307 -0.41 14.23 3.28
CA PHE A 307 -1.64 15.02 3.41
C PHE A 307 -2.83 14.14 3.76
N LEU A 308 -3.71 14.65 4.61
CA LEU A 308 -4.89 14.00 5.16
C LEU A 308 -6.13 14.73 4.66
N LEU A 309 -7.07 13.99 4.06
CA LEU A 309 -8.33 14.51 3.56
C LEU A 309 -9.48 13.75 4.20
N ASP A 310 -10.52 14.46 4.62
CA ASP A 310 -11.83 13.87 4.88
C ASP A 310 -12.55 13.65 3.54
N ILE A 311 -12.89 12.39 3.28
CA ILE A 311 -13.58 11.93 2.08
C ILE A 311 -14.88 11.18 2.41
N THR A 312 -15.45 11.44 3.58
CA THR A 312 -16.61 10.73 4.13
C THR A 312 -17.81 10.74 3.19
N ASP A 313 -18.20 11.93 2.72
CA ASP A 313 -19.32 12.15 1.81
C ASP A 313 -18.85 12.64 0.43
N PRO A 314 -18.84 11.77 -0.60
CA PRO A 314 -18.47 12.16 -1.95
C PRO A 314 -19.42 13.17 -2.61
N GLU A 315 -20.60 13.42 -2.04
CA GLU A 315 -21.55 14.43 -2.55
C GLU A 315 -21.23 15.85 -2.02
N GLN A 316 -20.23 15.99 -1.14
CA GLN A 316 -19.69 17.27 -0.65
C GLN A 316 -18.21 17.43 -1.03
N PRO A 317 -17.68 18.66 -1.15
CA PRO A 317 -16.26 18.87 -1.36
C PRO A 317 -15.44 18.21 -0.23
N PRO A 318 -14.28 17.58 -0.55
CA PRO A 318 -13.42 17.03 0.48
C PRO A 318 -12.82 18.15 1.35
N GLU A 319 -12.49 17.83 2.59
CA GLU A 319 -11.82 18.76 3.51
C GLU A 319 -10.37 18.35 3.73
N LEU A 320 -9.42 19.27 3.50
CA LEU A 320 -8.01 19.06 3.87
C LEU A 320 -7.88 19.19 5.38
N LEU A 321 -7.61 18.08 6.06
CA LEU A 321 -7.42 18.06 7.50
C LEU A 321 -6.03 18.57 7.88
N LEU A 322 -5.00 18.04 7.21
CA LEU A 322 -3.60 18.34 7.51
C LEU A 322 -2.73 18.06 6.30
N GLU A 323 -1.80 18.95 5.97
CA GLU A 323 -0.57 18.61 5.25
C GLU A 323 0.60 18.68 6.23
N PHE A 324 1.35 17.59 6.38
CA PHE A 324 2.44 17.43 7.32
C PHE A 324 3.77 17.19 6.59
N SER A 325 4.73 18.07 6.86
CA SER A 325 6.14 17.88 6.48
C SER A 325 7.06 18.18 7.65
N HIS A 326 8.30 17.68 7.61
CA HIS A 326 9.31 17.93 8.65
C HIS A 326 10.72 17.82 8.05
N GLU A 327 11.70 18.56 8.60
CA GLU A 327 13.09 18.53 8.10
C GLU A 327 13.72 17.13 8.16
N ASP A 328 13.41 16.40 9.22
CA ASP A 328 13.84 15.01 9.42
C ASP A 328 12.97 13.96 8.70
N LEU A 329 11.90 14.33 7.99
CA LEU A 329 10.98 13.34 7.38
C LEU A 329 11.59 12.62 6.18
N GLY A 330 12.43 13.32 5.41
CA GLY A 330 12.89 12.85 4.10
C GLY A 330 11.74 12.69 3.10
N PHE A 331 11.94 11.84 2.10
CA PHE A 331 10.90 11.47 1.14
C PHE A 331 9.80 10.65 1.81
N THR A 332 8.54 10.91 1.48
CA THR A 332 7.36 10.20 2.04
C THR A 332 7.14 8.82 1.40
N SER A 333 8.14 7.94 1.47
CA SER A 333 8.18 6.65 0.75
C SER A 333 7.33 5.54 1.37
N SER A 334 7.11 5.57 2.68
CA SER A 334 6.37 4.54 3.43
C SER A 334 4.88 4.82 3.48
N VAL A 335 4.06 3.77 3.36
CA VAL A 335 2.64 3.83 3.71
C VAL A 335 2.50 3.91 5.23
N PRO A 336 1.79 4.91 5.78
CA PRO A 336 1.65 5.08 7.22
C PRO A 336 0.61 4.15 7.85
N ALA A 337 0.72 3.91 9.16
CA ALA A 337 -0.15 3.02 9.91
C ALA A 337 -1.13 3.82 10.81
N PRO A 338 -2.44 3.85 10.49
CA PRO A 338 -3.47 4.33 11.42
C PRO A 338 -3.77 3.24 12.45
N PHE A 339 -3.97 3.62 13.70
CA PHE A 339 -4.31 2.69 14.77
C PHE A 339 -5.01 3.38 15.94
N ILE A 340 -5.60 2.57 16.81
CA ILE A 340 -6.23 3.00 18.04
C ILE A 340 -5.40 2.48 19.21
N SER A 341 -5.22 3.30 20.24
CA SER A 341 -4.66 2.86 21.53
C SER A 341 -5.29 3.68 22.64
N ASP A 342 -5.79 3.01 23.68
CA ASP A 342 -6.48 3.63 24.82
C ASP A 342 -7.58 4.63 24.38
N GLY A 343 -8.38 4.23 23.38
CA GLY A 343 -9.49 5.03 22.84
C GLY A 343 -9.09 6.22 21.96
N ASN A 344 -7.79 6.49 21.79
CA ASN A 344 -7.27 7.57 20.96
C ASN A 344 -6.85 7.06 19.58
N TRP A 345 -7.08 7.88 18.55
CA TRP A 345 -6.67 7.60 17.18
C TRP A 345 -5.32 8.23 16.87
N TYR A 346 -4.42 7.42 16.33
CA TYR A 346 -3.08 7.83 15.95
C TYR A 346 -2.75 7.43 14.52
N LEU A 347 -1.79 8.15 13.93
CA LEU A 347 -1.17 7.83 12.65
C LEU A 347 0.35 7.85 12.83
N MET A 348 0.97 6.68 12.68
CA MET A 348 2.43 6.57 12.71
C MET A 348 3.01 6.70 11.31
N LEU A 349 3.95 7.62 11.16
CA LEU A 349 4.69 7.87 9.92
C LEU A 349 6.14 7.42 10.08
N GLY A 350 6.74 6.91 9.01
CA GLY A 350 8.16 6.60 8.94
C GLY A 350 8.94 7.61 8.10
N SER A 351 10.17 7.92 8.51
CA SER A 351 11.08 8.73 7.69
C SER A 351 11.54 7.94 6.47
N GLY A 352 11.54 8.55 5.29
CA GLY A 352 12.12 7.95 4.09
C GLY A 352 13.56 8.36 3.78
N PRO A 353 14.05 8.05 2.58
CA PRO A 353 15.36 8.49 2.10
C PRO A 353 15.52 10.01 2.16
N THR A 354 16.75 10.49 2.28
CA THR A 354 17.01 11.94 2.36
C THR A 354 16.52 12.63 1.10
N ALA A 355 15.77 13.73 1.24
CA ALA A 355 15.13 14.46 0.15
C ALA A 355 16.11 15.33 -0.69
N THR A 356 17.30 14.80 -0.97
CA THR A 356 18.36 15.43 -1.77
C THR A 356 18.61 14.64 -3.06
N LYS A 357 19.30 15.24 -4.03
CA LYS A 357 19.71 14.54 -5.27
C LYS A 357 20.45 13.22 -5.00
N ALA A 358 21.36 13.22 -4.02
CA ALA A 358 22.13 12.03 -3.66
C ALA A 358 21.26 10.96 -2.98
N GLY A 359 20.34 11.40 -2.11
CA GLY A 359 19.37 10.50 -1.47
C GLY A 359 18.38 9.91 -2.47
N LEU A 360 17.93 10.67 -3.47
CA LEU A 360 17.05 10.19 -4.55
C LEU A 360 17.77 9.23 -5.50
N THR A 361 18.99 9.54 -5.91
CA THR A 361 19.73 8.76 -6.93
C THR A 361 20.08 7.36 -6.43
N ALA A 362 20.47 7.23 -5.16
CA ALA A 362 20.81 5.94 -4.55
C ALA A 362 19.66 5.35 -3.70
N VAL A 363 18.58 6.10 -3.48
CA VAL A 363 17.49 5.80 -2.54
C VAL A 363 18.08 5.38 -1.19
N LYS A 364 18.69 6.36 -0.53
CA LYS A 364 19.38 6.20 0.77
C LYS A 364 19.11 7.36 1.72
N SER A 365 19.32 7.08 3.00
CA SER A 365 19.27 8.08 4.07
C SER A 365 20.68 8.38 4.58
N ASN A 366 20.94 9.63 4.96
CA ASN A 366 22.14 10.09 5.66
C ASN A 366 21.89 10.31 7.17
N GLN A 367 20.70 9.94 7.65
CA GLN A 367 20.29 10.04 9.04
C GLN A 367 19.83 8.68 9.55
N ASN A 368 19.64 8.56 10.86
CA ASN A 368 18.94 7.42 11.43
C ASN A 368 17.47 7.47 11.01
N GLY A 369 16.84 6.30 10.89
CA GLY A 369 15.40 6.21 10.72
C GLY A 369 14.67 6.88 11.89
N ARG A 370 13.52 7.47 11.62
CA ARG A 370 12.70 8.14 12.62
C ARG A 370 11.23 7.83 12.43
N LEU A 371 10.52 7.67 13.53
CA LEU A 371 9.06 7.58 13.58
C LEU A 371 8.48 8.92 14.01
N PHE A 372 7.37 9.30 13.40
CA PHE A 372 6.57 10.45 13.79
C PHE A 372 5.19 9.95 14.20
N LEU A 373 4.68 10.41 15.34
CA LEU A 373 3.36 10.02 15.83
C LEU A 373 2.42 11.22 15.78
N LEU A 374 1.44 11.17 14.88
CA LEU A 374 0.35 12.15 14.82
C LEU A 374 -0.84 11.65 15.63
N ASN A 375 -1.36 12.50 16.50
CA ASN A 375 -2.65 12.32 17.14
C ASN A 375 -3.73 12.86 16.20
N LEU A 376 -4.66 12.00 15.77
CA LEU A 376 -5.63 12.33 14.73
C LEU A 376 -6.80 13.20 15.22
N HIS A 377 -7.03 13.30 16.54
CA HIS A 377 -8.01 14.25 17.09
C HIS A 377 -7.46 15.69 17.11
N THR A 378 -6.18 15.83 17.45
CA THR A 378 -5.54 17.15 17.55
C THR A 378 -4.84 17.58 16.25
N LEU A 379 -4.68 16.65 15.31
CA LEU A 379 -3.92 16.81 14.06
C LEU A 379 -2.51 17.37 14.33
N SER A 380 -1.89 16.87 15.40
CA SER A 380 -0.59 17.33 15.88
C SER A 380 0.29 16.18 16.31
N LEU A 381 1.61 16.41 16.35
CA LEU A 381 2.56 15.46 16.91
C LEU A 381 2.25 15.21 18.39
N GLU A 382 2.18 13.93 18.77
CA GLU A 382 1.91 13.50 20.14
C GLU A 382 3.14 13.71 21.02
N ALA A 383 3.13 14.77 21.82
CA ALA A 383 4.31 15.24 22.57
C ALA A 383 4.91 14.18 23.50
N GLY A 384 4.09 13.24 23.99
CA GLY A 384 4.52 12.15 24.86
C GLY A 384 5.35 11.07 24.17
N PHE A 385 5.36 10.99 22.83
CA PHE A 385 6.08 9.96 22.09
C PHE A 385 7.51 10.40 21.74
N GLY A 386 8.50 9.61 22.13
CA GLY A 386 9.91 9.94 21.88
C GLY A 386 10.29 11.34 22.40
N GLY A 387 10.97 12.13 21.58
CA GLY A 387 11.24 13.54 21.82
C GLY A 387 10.25 14.43 21.06
N GLY A 388 9.12 14.80 21.69
CA GLY A 388 8.15 15.74 21.11
C GLY A 388 7.36 15.19 19.92
N GLY A 389 7.06 13.89 19.92
CA GLY A 389 6.35 13.19 18.85
C GLY A 389 7.25 12.54 17.81
N ILE A 390 8.58 12.54 18.03
CA ILE A 390 9.57 11.95 17.13
C ILE A 390 10.43 10.94 17.90
N SER A 391 10.48 9.70 17.42
CA SER A 391 11.33 8.65 17.98
C SER A 391 12.43 8.26 16.99
N VAL A 392 13.67 8.15 17.46
CA VAL A 392 14.85 7.90 16.61
C VAL A 392 15.28 6.44 16.75
N LEU A 393 15.47 5.77 15.62
CA LEU A 393 15.95 4.40 15.59
C LEU A 393 17.46 4.31 15.85
N SER A 394 17.91 3.15 16.29
CA SER A 394 19.34 2.87 16.49
C SER A 394 20.10 2.63 15.19
N ASP A 395 19.41 2.33 14.08
CA ASP A 395 20.05 2.12 12.78
C ASP A 395 20.52 3.41 12.12
N GLY A 396 21.83 3.54 11.96
CA GLY A 396 22.44 4.62 11.20
C GLY A 396 22.18 4.53 9.70
N ASN A 397 22.10 5.68 9.03
CA ASN A 397 21.89 5.79 7.58
C ASN A 397 20.72 4.93 7.08
N SER A 398 19.57 5.04 7.74
CA SER A 398 18.42 4.18 7.50
C SER A 398 17.15 4.96 7.21
N PHE A 399 16.24 4.31 6.52
CA PHE A 399 14.87 4.76 6.32
C PHE A 399 13.88 3.63 6.54
N ILE A 400 12.63 3.98 6.77
CA ILE A 400 11.56 3.07 7.19
C ILE A 400 10.72 2.65 5.98
N SER A 401 10.37 1.36 5.92
CA SER A 401 9.45 0.80 4.93
C SER A 401 7.98 1.00 5.34
N ASP A 402 7.04 0.42 4.60
CA ASP A 402 5.63 0.45 4.95
C ASP A 402 5.38 -0.05 6.38
N LEU A 403 4.53 0.66 7.12
CA LEU A 403 4.16 0.35 8.50
C LEU A 403 2.82 -0.41 8.54
N ILE A 404 2.65 -1.23 9.58
CA ILE A 404 1.39 -1.93 9.85
C ILE A 404 1.16 -2.05 11.35
N ALA A 405 -0.04 -1.66 11.77
CA ALA A 405 -0.52 -1.89 13.13
C ALA A 405 -1.23 -3.25 13.21
N VAL A 406 -1.06 -3.92 14.34
CA VAL A 406 -1.63 -5.24 14.61
C VAL A 406 -2.38 -5.20 15.92
N ASP A 407 -3.60 -5.69 15.89
CA ASP A 407 -4.47 -5.99 17.03
C ASP A 407 -4.70 -7.50 16.96
N TRP A 408 -4.09 -8.25 17.89
CA TRP A 408 -4.07 -9.71 17.89
C TRP A 408 -5.28 -10.32 18.59
N ASP A 409 -5.88 -9.63 19.56
CA ASP A 409 -7.00 -10.14 20.35
C ASP A 409 -8.35 -9.50 19.98
N LEU A 410 -8.33 -8.56 19.04
CA LEU A 410 -9.48 -7.85 18.50
C LEU A 410 -10.21 -7.06 19.59
N ASP A 411 -9.47 -6.36 20.45
CA ASP A 411 -10.01 -5.50 21.50
C ASP A 411 -10.14 -4.01 21.10
N ALA A 412 -9.85 -3.70 19.83
CA ALA A 412 -9.79 -2.36 19.23
C ALA A 412 -8.56 -1.54 19.64
N HIS A 413 -7.63 -2.11 20.40
CA HIS A 413 -6.34 -1.52 20.68
C HIS A 413 -5.29 -2.24 19.85
N ALA A 414 -4.47 -1.47 19.14
CA ALA A 414 -3.28 -2.07 18.56
C ALA A 414 -2.37 -2.56 19.69
N ASP A 415 -1.86 -3.77 19.54
CA ASP A 415 -0.84 -4.37 20.40
C ASP A 415 0.56 -3.89 20.02
N GLY A 416 0.77 -3.69 18.72
CA GLY A 416 2.00 -3.12 18.24
C GLY A 416 1.99 -2.74 16.77
N ILE A 417 3.03 -1.99 16.40
CA ILE A 417 3.28 -1.53 15.04
C ILE A 417 4.59 -2.19 14.57
N PHE A 418 4.57 -2.79 13.38
CA PHE A 418 5.73 -3.42 12.77
C PHE A 418 6.11 -2.72 11.48
N PHE A 419 7.41 -2.69 11.20
CA PHE A 419 7.95 -2.13 9.97
C PHE A 419 9.38 -2.61 9.72
N GLY A 420 9.77 -2.64 8.45
CA GLY A 420 11.13 -2.91 8.02
C GLY A 420 11.96 -1.64 7.90
N THR A 421 13.26 -1.83 7.72
CA THR A 421 14.20 -0.75 7.42
C THR A 421 15.12 -1.12 6.28
N VAL A 422 15.63 -0.09 5.61
CA VAL A 422 16.73 -0.19 4.66
C VAL A 422 17.85 0.71 5.17
N SER A 423 19.04 0.15 5.39
CA SER A 423 20.19 0.85 5.95
C SER A 423 21.45 0.67 5.10
N GLY A 424 22.33 1.67 5.18
CA GLY A 424 23.61 1.70 4.49
C GLY A 424 23.76 2.91 3.56
N THR A 425 24.96 3.08 3.01
CA THR A 425 25.28 4.18 2.07
C THR A 425 25.54 3.71 0.64
N THR A 426 25.85 2.42 0.50
CA THR A 426 26.16 1.66 -0.73
C THR A 426 25.82 0.19 -0.49
N ALA A 427 25.62 -0.58 -1.55
CA ALA A 427 25.49 -2.04 -1.44
C ALA A 427 26.75 -2.69 -0.80
N PRO A 428 26.63 -3.85 -0.12
CA PRO A 428 25.39 -4.55 0.20
C PRO A 428 24.57 -3.78 1.23
N TRP A 429 23.27 -3.67 0.98
CA TRP A 429 22.34 -2.99 1.87
C TRP A 429 21.98 -3.88 3.06
N ALA A 430 21.69 -3.28 4.20
CA ALA A 430 21.24 -3.97 5.41
C ALA A 430 19.83 -3.49 5.81
N GLY A 431 19.29 -4.06 6.87
CA GLY A 431 17.96 -3.75 7.39
C GLY A 431 17.61 -4.63 8.56
N LYS A 432 16.62 -4.19 9.32
CA LYS A 432 16.04 -4.88 10.47
C LYS A 432 14.53 -4.76 10.45
N LEU A 433 13.85 -5.75 11.02
CA LEU A 433 12.44 -5.64 11.34
C LEU A 433 12.31 -5.06 12.76
N TYR A 434 11.54 -3.98 12.89
CA TYR A 434 11.25 -3.33 14.16
C TYR A 434 9.81 -3.61 14.59
N GLN A 435 9.61 -3.52 15.90
CA GLN A 435 8.31 -3.49 16.55
C GLN A 435 8.25 -2.27 17.48
N VAL A 436 7.09 -1.65 17.58
CA VAL A 436 6.74 -0.71 18.64
C VAL A 436 5.57 -1.31 19.38
N GLU A 437 5.77 -1.67 20.65
CA GLU A 437 4.71 -2.23 21.49
C GLU A 437 3.85 -1.10 22.09
N THR A 438 2.57 -1.13 21.76
CA THR A 438 1.54 -0.27 22.33
C THR A 438 0.78 -0.98 23.45
N GLN A 439 0.80 -2.31 23.45
CA GLN A 439 0.41 -3.17 24.57
C GLN A 439 1.59 -4.08 24.92
N ASP A 440 1.84 -4.30 26.21
CA ASP A 440 2.83 -5.28 26.66
C ASP A 440 2.37 -6.68 26.33
N ILE A 441 3.11 -7.40 25.47
CA ILE A 441 2.67 -8.72 25.02
C ILE A 441 2.64 -9.77 26.15
N ALA A 442 3.47 -9.60 27.20
CA ALA A 442 3.53 -10.56 28.29
C ALA A 442 2.42 -10.33 29.33
N THR A 443 2.07 -9.07 29.60
CA THR A 443 1.09 -8.71 30.62
C THR A 443 -0.25 -8.22 30.07
N ALA A 444 -0.40 -8.13 28.74
CA ALA A 444 -1.54 -7.54 28.04
C ALA A 444 -1.89 -6.12 28.55
N THR A 445 -0.89 -5.37 29.01
CA THR A 445 -1.09 -4.04 29.59
C THR A 445 -0.85 -2.95 28.56
N VAL A 446 -1.85 -2.12 28.29
CA VAL A 446 -1.73 -0.97 27.38
C VAL A 446 -0.68 0.02 27.92
N LYS A 447 0.24 0.43 27.05
CA LYS A 447 1.32 1.38 27.33
C LYS A 447 0.88 2.78 26.89
N ALA A 448 1.23 3.81 27.65
CA ALA A 448 1.08 5.20 27.20
C ALA A 448 2.11 5.53 26.10
N PRO A 449 1.89 6.56 25.27
CA PRO A 449 2.79 6.93 24.17
C PRO A 449 4.29 7.06 24.52
N GLY A 450 4.61 7.51 25.74
CA GLY A 450 6.00 7.60 26.20
C GLY A 450 6.71 6.26 26.45
N GLY A 451 5.96 5.17 26.53
CA GLY A 451 6.47 3.80 26.64
C GLY A 451 6.61 3.09 25.29
N TRP A 452 6.17 3.70 24.18
CA TRP A 452 6.21 3.12 22.84
C TRP A 452 7.62 3.27 22.25
N LEU A 453 8.50 2.34 22.62
CA LEU A 453 9.88 2.33 22.18
C LEU A 453 10.04 1.41 20.97
N PRO A 454 10.68 1.86 19.86
CA PRO A 454 11.02 0.99 18.76
C PRO A 454 12.12 0.00 19.18
N THR A 455 11.80 -1.28 19.13
CA THR A 455 12.72 -2.38 19.43
C THR A 455 12.97 -3.22 18.18
N VAL A 456 14.18 -3.78 18.07
CA VAL A 456 14.52 -4.70 16.98
C VAL A 456 13.84 -6.04 17.26
N PHE A 457 12.91 -6.44 16.39
CA PHE A 457 12.30 -7.76 16.44
C PHE A 457 13.26 -8.82 15.91
N ILE A 458 13.91 -8.54 14.78
CA ILE A 458 15.00 -9.33 14.23
C ILE A 458 15.94 -8.47 13.39
N ASP A 459 17.25 -8.73 13.49
CA ASP A 459 18.23 -8.19 12.55
C ASP A 459 18.32 -9.12 11.34
N SER A 460 17.76 -8.69 10.21
CA SER A 460 17.80 -9.47 8.98
C SER A 460 19.13 -9.29 8.25
N GLU A 461 19.96 -8.30 8.61
CA GLU A 461 21.18 -7.86 7.92
C GLU A 461 20.97 -7.57 6.43
N ARG A 462 19.72 -7.42 6.03
CA ARG A 462 19.23 -7.39 4.63
C ARG A 462 18.08 -6.40 4.57
N PRO A 463 17.94 -5.61 3.50
CA PRO A 463 16.94 -4.56 3.42
C PRO A 463 15.53 -5.15 3.46
N ILE A 464 14.61 -4.50 4.16
CA ILE A 464 13.20 -4.88 4.19
C ILE A 464 12.40 -3.71 3.63
N VAL A 465 11.79 -3.91 2.46
CA VAL A 465 10.91 -2.92 1.82
C VAL A 465 9.44 -3.36 1.86
N ALA A 466 9.19 -4.66 1.77
CA ALA A 466 7.86 -5.22 1.84
C ALA A 466 7.28 -5.12 3.25
N LYS A 467 6.01 -4.72 3.34
CA LYS A 467 5.22 -4.76 4.57
C LYS A 467 5.11 -6.21 5.08
N PRO A 468 5.30 -6.49 6.38
CA PRO A 468 5.12 -7.82 6.94
C PRO A 468 3.64 -8.22 7.00
N SER A 469 3.41 -9.53 7.04
CA SER A 469 2.08 -10.15 7.13
C SER A 469 1.97 -10.97 8.41
N PHE A 470 0.74 -11.09 8.94
CA PHE A 470 0.49 -11.71 10.23
C PHE A 470 -0.57 -12.80 10.13
N THR A 471 -0.43 -13.84 10.95
CA THR A 471 -1.43 -14.91 11.08
C THR A 471 -1.27 -15.65 12.40
N PHE A 472 -2.18 -16.59 12.67
CA PHE A 472 -2.11 -17.52 13.79
C PHE A 472 -2.09 -18.96 13.29
N ASP A 473 -1.58 -19.87 14.11
CA ASP A 473 -1.80 -21.31 13.98
C ASP A 473 -2.88 -21.81 14.95
N ASP A 474 -3.21 -23.09 14.88
CA ASP A 474 -4.21 -23.75 15.73
C ASP A 474 -3.87 -23.68 17.22
N ASP A 475 -2.58 -23.58 17.54
CA ASP A 475 -2.02 -23.42 18.90
C ASP A 475 -2.03 -21.95 19.37
N ARG A 476 -2.62 -21.04 18.58
CA ARG A 476 -2.70 -19.59 18.76
C ARG A 476 -1.36 -18.89 18.85
N ASN A 477 -0.30 -19.47 18.29
CA ASN A 477 0.94 -18.73 18.17
C ASN A 477 0.77 -17.61 17.15
N ARG A 478 1.38 -16.46 17.45
CA ARG A 478 1.39 -15.28 16.60
C ARG A 478 2.56 -15.35 15.64
N TRP A 479 2.29 -15.36 14.34
CA TRP A 479 3.30 -15.47 13.27
C TRP A 479 3.48 -14.16 12.53
N VAL A 480 4.74 -13.79 12.28
CA VAL A 480 5.18 -12.61 11.53
C VAL A 480 5.96 -13.07 10.30
N LEU A 481 5.49 -12.72 9.11
CA LEU A 481 5.96 -13.27 7.84
C LEU A 481 6.43 -12.14 6.92
N PHE A 482 7.66 -12.19 6.45
CA PHE A 482 8.21 -11.14 5.57
C PHE A 482 9.39 -11.63 4.73
N GLY A 483 9.60 -10.96 3.60
CA GLY A 483 10.75 -11.17 2.72
C GLY A 483 11.69 -9.98 2.70
N THR A 484 12.94 -10.22 2.32
CA THR A 484 13.97 -9.20 2.19
C THR A 484 14.27 -8.86 0.73
N GLY A 485 14.74 -7.63 0.52
CA GLY A 485 15.21 -7.11 -0.75
C GLY A 485 14.75 -5.69 -1.01
N ARG A 486 15.42 -5.04 -1.97
CA ARG A 486 15.04 -3.72 -2.50
C ARG A 486 15.23 -3.66 -4.00
N TYR A 487 14.48 -2.82 -4.68
CA TYR A 487 14.62 -2.56 -6.10
C TYR A 487 14.09 -1.18 -6.45
N PHE A 488 14.90 -0.16 -6.17
CA PHE A 488 14.57 1.23 -6.45
C PHE A 488 15.43 1.83 -7.57
N THR A 489 16.69 1.38 -7.68
CA THR A 489 17.64 1.91 -8.65
C THR A 489 18.12 0.83 -9.61
N ARG A 490 18.79 1.25 -10.70
CA ARG A 490 19.42 0.30 -11.62
C ARG A 490 20.56 -0.47 -10.94
N ASP A 491 21.28 0.16 -10.03
CA ASP A 491 22.38 -0.49 -9.30
C ASP A 491 21.87 -1.61 -8.40
N ASP A 492 20.63 -1.54 -7.92
CA ASP A 492 20.00 -2.65 -7.18
C ASP A 492 19.87 -3.91 -8.07
N ALA A 493 19.82 -3.80 -9.40
CA ALA A 493 19.81 -4.95 -10.32
C ALA A 493 21.15 -5.71 -10.33
N LEU A 494 22.24 -5.04 -9.94
CA LEU A 494 23.58 -5.61 -9.91
C LEU A 494 23.90 -6.24 -8.54
N ASP A 495 23.08 -5.97 -7.52
CA ASP A 495 23.19 -6.57 -6.20
C ASP A 495 22.70 -8.03 -6.23
N ASN A 496 23.64 -8.95 -6.01
CA ASN A 496 23.41 -10.39 -5.99
C ASN A 496 23.37 -10.97 -4.55
N ALA A 497 23.17 -10.13 -3.53
CA ALA A 497 23.08 -10.58 -2.16
C ALA A 497 21.97 -11.64 -1.95
N ASP A 498 22.28 -12.65 -1.13
CA ASP A 498 21.33 -13.69 -0.71
C ASP A 498 20.19 -13.07 0.12
N GLN A 499 19.04 -12.87 -0.51
CA GLN A 499 17.80 -12.48 0.17
C GLN A 499 17.12 -13.67 0.85
N ARG A 500 16.25 -13.38 1.81
CA ARG A 500 15.61 -14.37 2.66
C ARG A 500 14.13 -14.06 2.83
N PHE A 501 13.36 -15.10 3.09
CA PHE A 501 12.00 -15.04 3.61
C PHE A 501 12.01 -15.64 5.02
N TYR A 502 11.32 -14.98 5.94
CA TYR A 502 11.22 -15.38 7.34
C TYR A 502 9.76 -15.64 7.71
N GLY A 503 9.53 -16.68 8.51
CA GLY A 503 8.31 -16.85 9.28
C GLY A 503 8.69 -16.96 10.75
N LEU A 504 8.40 -15.92 11.52
CA LEU A 504 8.83 -15.77 12.91
C LEU A 504 7.65 -15.96 13.84
N LYS A 505 7.86 -16.70 14.92
CA LYS A 505 6.85 -17.02 15.93
C LYS A 505 7.14 -16.22 17.20
N MET A 506 6.14 -15.48 17.71
CA MET A 506 6.34 -14.69 18.92
C MET A 506 6.67 -15.58 20.12
N PRO A 507 7.69 -15.24 20.95
CA PRO A 507 8.18 -16.11 22.02
C PRO A 507 7.15 -16.41 23.11
N ARG A 508 6.98 -17.71 23.39
CA ARG A 508 6.16 -18.24 24.47
C ARG A 508 6.98 -19.08 25.44
N ASP A 509 6.53 -19.15 26.68
CA ASP A 509 7.04 -20.11 27.65
C ASP A 509 6.34 -21.48 27.50
N ASN A 510 6.75 -22.45 28.32
CA ASN A 510 6.19 -23.81 28.30
C ASN A 510 4.75 -23.92 28.83
N THR A 511 4.20 -22.84 29.40
CA THR A 511 2.79 -22.74 29.79
C THR A 511 1.93 -22.19 28.65
N GLY A 512 2.57 -21.71 27.58
CA GLY A 512 1.91 -21.04 26.48
C GLY A 512 1.65 -19.55 26.74
N SER A 513 2.28 -18.94 27.73
CA SER A 513 2.20 -17.49 27.93
C SER A 513 3.21 -16.79 27.04
N PHE A 514 2.84 -15.66 26.43
CA PHE A 514 3.80 -14.83 25.70
C PHE A 514 4.77 -14.18 26.68
N THR A 515 6.04 -14.09 26.30
CA THR A 515 7.12 -13.68 27.22
C THR A 515 7.66 -12.29 26.97
N GLY A 516 7.40 -11.70 25.79
CA GLY A 516 8.03 -10.45 25.35
C GLY A 516 9.55 -10.55 25.17
N ALA A 517 10.13 -11.76 25.24
CA ALA A 517 11.56 -11.97 25.05
C ALA A 517 11.97 -11.72 23.60
N ALA A 518 13.25 -11.38 23.39
CA ALA A 518 13.81 -11.28 22.04
C ALA A 518 13.82 -12.64 21.34
N LEU A 519 13.76 -12.62 20.00
CA LEU A 519 13.88 -13.84 19.20
C LEU A 519 15.31 -14.40 19.25
N ASP A 520 15.43 -15.71 19.46
CA ASP A 520 16.69 -16.44 19.30
C ASP A 520 16.84 -16.92 17.85
N THR A 521 17.71 -16.26 17.09
CA THR A 521 17.99 -16.60 15.69
C THR A 521 18.60 -17.99 15.54
N GLY A 522 19.23 -18.54 16.58
CA GLY A 522 19.71 -19.92 16.62
C GLY A 522 18.58 -20.95 16.63
N LYS A 523 17.36 -20.56 16.99
CA LYS A 523 16.15 -21.39 17.00
C LYS A 523 15.30 -21.28 15.73
N LEU A 524 15.83 -20.71 14.65
CA LEU A 524 15.16 -20.67 13.34
C LEU A 524 15.48 -21.92 12.51
N ALA A 525 14.47 -22.69 12.13
CA ALA A 525 14.64 -23.81 11.22
C ALA A 525 15.04 -23.32 9.82
N GLU A 526 16.04 -23.94 9.20
CA GLU A 526 16.49 -23.58 7.86
C GLU A 526 15.88 -24.53 6.83
N VAL A 527 15.02 -23.98 5.95
CA VAL A 527 14.12 -24.75 5.07
C VAL A 527 14.35 -24.50 3.57
N THR A 528 15.45 -23.84 3.20
CA THR A 528 15.79 -23.54 1.79
C THR A 528 15.75 -24.75 0.88
N ASN A 529 16.29 -25.88 1.32
CA ASN A 529 16.40 -27.10 0.52
C ASN A 529 15.28 -28.12 0.84
N ALA A 530 14.22 -27.67 1.53
CA ALA A 530 13.14 -28.55 1.94
C ALA A 530 12.34 -29.08 0.74
N VAL A 531 12.15 -30.40 0.69
CA VAL A 531 11.37 -31.09 -0.34
C VAL A 531 10.29 -31.92 0.34
N VAL A 532 9.03 -31.74 -0.07
CA VAL A 532 7.85 -32.49 0.41
C VAL A 532 7.26 -33.31 -0.72
N ARG A 533 6.74 -34.50 -0.43
CA ARG A 533 6.08 -35.39 -1.40
C ARG A 533 4.59 -35.58 -1.10
N GLU A 534 3.76 -35.66 -2.15
CA GLU A 534 2.30 -35.46 -2.07
C GLU A 534 1.50 -36.49 -1.27
N ASN A 535 1.80 -37.80 -1.33
CA ASN A 535 0.99 -38.82 -0.64
C ASN A 535 1.53 -39.23 0.74
N THR A 536 2.84 -39.16 0.93
CA THR A 536 3.49 -39.60 2.18
C THR A 536 3.79 -38.44 3.12
N GLY A 537 3.75 -37.20 2.63
CA GLY A 537 4.26 -36.05 3.36
C GLY A 537 5.77 -36.15 3.62
N LYS A 538 6.50 -37.09 2.99
CA LYS A 538 7.92 -37.30 3.23
C LYS A 538 8.70 -36.01 2.98
N LEU A 539 9.51 -35.65 3.96
CA LEU A 539 10.25 -34.40 4.05
C LEU A 539 11.75 -34.67 4.12
N THR A 540 12.53 -33.87 3.40
CA THR A 540 13.99 -33.86 3.45
C THR A 540 14.51 -32.43 3.31
N GLY A 541 15.75 -32.15 3.77
CA GLY A 541 16.44 -30.89 3.46
C GLY A 541 16.17 -29.75 4.44
N VAL A 542 15.49 -30.03 5.55
CA VAL A 542 15.38 -29.13 6.70
C VAL A 542 16.61 -29.30 7.59
N THR A 543 17.11 -28.18 8.11
CA THR A 543 18.26 -28.17 9.03
C THR A 543 18.02 -27.20 10.19
N ASN A 544 18.95 -27.16 11.15
CA ASN A 544 18.86 -26.33 12.37
C ASN A 544 17.63 -26.60 13.25
N VAL A 545 17.30 -27.88 13.40
CA VAL A 545 16.25 -28.40 14.30
C VAL A 545 16.85 -29.52 15.16
N PRO A 546 16.44 -29.68 16.44
CA PRO A 546 17.06 -30.66 17.35
C PRO A 546 16.89 -32.11 16.89
N GLN A 547 15.68 -32.46 16.44
CA GLN A 547 15.40 -33.66 15.67
C GLN A 547 15.03 -33.29 14.25
N MET A 548 15.67 -33.94 13.28
CA MET A 548 15.37 -33.74 11.87
C MET A 548 14.03 -34.40 11.53
N PRO A 549 13.00 -33.64 11.15
CA PRO A 549 11.72 -34.21 10.76
C PRO A 549 11.85 -34.95 9.44
N THR A 550 11.20 -36.09 9.35
CA THR A 550 11.14 -36.96 8.17
C THR A 550 9.82 -36.82 7.40
N THR A 551 8.83 -36.18 8.02
CA THR A 551 7.54 -35.87 7.39
C THR A 551 7.15 -34.41 7.61
N PHE A 552 6.26 -33.89 6.75
CA PHE A 552 5.67 -32.56 6.88
C PHE A 552 4.94 -32.39 8.22
N SER A 553 4.19 -33.39 8.66
CA SER A 553 3.45 -33.35 9.92
C SER A 553 4.37 -33.24 11.14
N GLU A 554 5.49 -33.98 11.15
CA GLU A 554 6.51 -33.85 12.21
C GLU A 554 7.13 -32.45 12.25
N LEU A 555 7.40 -31.84 11.08
CA LEU A 555 7.88 -30.47 11.03
C LEU A 555 6.82 -29.49 11.53
N LEU A 556 5.57 -29.65 11.10
CA LEU A 556 4.48 -28.78 11.53
C LEU A 556 4.32 -28.80 13.05
N GLU A 557 4.28 -29.98 13.67
CA GLU A 557 4.23 -30.15 15.12
C GLU A 557 5.43 -29.49 15.82
N ALA A 558 6.65 -29.72 15.31
CA ALA A 558 7.85 -29.09 15.86
C ALA A 558 7.82 -27.55 15.78
N MET A 559 7.17 -27.01 14.75
CA MET A 559 7.07 -25.58 14.49
C MET A 559 5.95 -24.89 15.28
N THR A 560 4.83 -25.57 15.57
CA THR A 560 3.72 -24.97 16.32
C THR A 560 3.83 -25.19 17.83
N GLN A 561 4.45 -26.28 18.29
CA GLN A 561 4.53 -26.59 19.73
C GLN A 561 5.23 -25.49 20.55
N TYR A 562 4.82 -25.38 21.82
CA TYR A 562 5.41 -24.51 22.85
C TYR A 562 5.68 -25.22 24.18
N GLY A 563 5.16 -26.44 24.39
CA GLY A 563 5.24 -27.15 25.67
C GLY A 563 6.65 -27.65 26.04
N ASN A 564 7.57 -27.76 25.07
CA ASN A 564 8.94 -28.20 25.30
C ASN A 564 9.95 -27.14 24.84
N ASN A 565 10.62 -26.50 25.80
CA ASN A 565 11.58 -25.42 25.55
C ASN A 565 12.83 -25.85 24.75
N THR A 566 13.25 -27.11 24.86
CA THR A 566 14.40 -27.64 24.10
C THR A 566 14.06 -27.72 22.61
N ASP A 567 12.85 -28.19 22.31
CA ASP A 567 12.39 -28.37 20.94
C ASP A 567 11.76 -27.10 20.37
N TYR A 568 11.42 -26.12 21.22
CA TYR A 568 10.76 -24.87 20.83
C TYR A 568 11.57 -24.12 19.76
N ARG A 569 10.90 -23.82 18.65
CA ARG A 569 11.45 -23.05 17.54
C ARG A 569 10.84 -21.65 17.54
N HIS A 570 11.66 -20.66 17.19
CA HIS A 570 11.22 -19.27 17.06
C HIS A 570 10.71 -18.95 15.65
N GLY A 571 10.64 -19.96 14.77
CA GLY A 571 10.24 -19.79 13.39
C GLY A 571 11.18 -20.50 12.43
N TRP A 572 11.15 -20.07 11.18
CA TRP A 572 11.94 -20.61 10.08
C TRP A 572 12.50 -19.49 9.19
N VAL A 573 13.52 -19.84 8.44
CA VAL A 573 14.13 -18.99 7.42
C VAL A 573 14.34 -19.78 6.14
N ARG A 574 14.11 -19.12 5.01
CA ARG A 574 14.26 -19.68 3.67
C ARG A 574 15.01 -18.69 2.79
N LYS A 575 16.08 -19.09 2.11
CA LYS A 575 16.71 -18.27 1.09
C LYS A 575 15.78 -18.09 -0.10
N VAL A 576 15.74 -16.89 -0.63
CA VAL A 576 15.08 -16.58 -1.90
C VAL A 576 16.05 -16.99 -3.00
N LEU A 577 15.73 -18.07 -3.72
CA LEU A 577 16.61 -18.64 -4.74
C LEU A 577 16.09 -18.35 -6.16
N PRO A 578 17.00 -18.27 -7.16
CA PRO A 578 18.46 -18.14 -7.02
C PRO A 578 18.90 -16.82 -6.33
N ALA A 579 20.18 -16.73 -5.96
CA ALA A 579 20.75 -15.51 -5.38
C ALA A 579 20.54 -14.29 -6.31
N GLY A 580 20.26 -13.13 -5.75
CA GLY A 580 19.81 -11.93 -6.50
C GLY A 580 18.29 -11.76 -6.58
N ASN A 581 17.53 -12.86 -6.42
CA ASN A 581 16.08 -12.78 -6.25
C ASN A 581 15.72 -12.02 -4.99
N ARG A 582 14.66 -11.23 -5.06
CA ARG A 582 14.21 -10.37 -3.98
C ARG A 582 12.70 -10.42 -3.80
N VAL A 583 12.26 -10.16 -2.58
CA VAL A 583 10.85 -10.01 -2.22
C VAL A 583 10.60 -8.55 -1.90
N ILE A 584 9.83 -7.88 -2.76
CA ILE A 584 9.64 -6.42 -2.73
C ILE A 584 8.16 -6.02 -2.54
N GLY A 585 7.28 -6.99 -2.34
CA GLY A 585 5.88 -6.74 -2.02
C GLY A 585 5.38 -7.64 -0.88
N GLU A 586 4.25 -7.25 -0.31
CA GLU A 586 3.60 -7.94 0.81
C GLU A 586 3.19 -9.35 0.42
N ALA A 587 3.40 -10.29 1.35
CA ALA A 587 2.94 -11.67 1.21
C ALA A 587 1.47 -11.79 1.62
N THR A 588 0.72 -12.66 0.95
CA THR A 588 -0.71 -12.86 1.21
C THR A 588 -0.94 -14.24 1.80
N ILE A 589 -1.81 -14.33 2.80
CA ILE A 589 -2.09 -15.56 3.54
C ILE A 589 -3.57 -15.90 3.35
N LEU A 590 -3.87 -17.18 3.08
CA LEU A 590 -5.23 -17.69 3.13
C LEU A 590 -5.24 -19.16 3.51
N GLY A 591 -5.98 -19.47 4.59
CA GLY A 591 -5.84 -20.75 5.27
C GLY A 591 -4.37 -20.95 5.64
N ASP A 592 -3.82 -22.11 5.29
CA ASP A 592 -2.45 -22.46 5.64
C ASP A 592 -1.40 -22.01 4.62
N SER A 593 -1.85 -21.42 3.50
CA SER A 593 -0.98 -21.06 2.39
C SER A 593 -0.47 -19.63 2.51
N LEU A 594 0.84 -19.50 2.55
CA LEU A 594 1.60 -18.27 2.36
C LEU A 594 1.97 -18.13 0.89
N THR A 595 1.53 -17.02 0.28
CA THR A 595 1.77 -16.72 -1.13
C THR A 595 2.52 -15.39 -1.25
N HIS A 596 3.65 -15.36 -1.96
CA HIS A 596 4.40 -14.14 -2.21
C HIS A 596 5.07 -14.16 -3.59
N THR A 597 5.44 -12.99 -4.10
CA THR A 597 6.18 -12.88 -5.36
C THR A 597 7.67 -12.73 -5.09
N MET A 598 8.48 -13.17 -6.05
CA MET A 598 9.92 -13.00 -6.09
C MET A 598 10.29 -12.39 -7.44
N TYR A 599 11.28 -11.50 -7.45
CA TYR A 599 11.72 -10.84 -8.67
C TYR A 599 13.24 -10.97 -8.84
N ASP A 600 13.67 -11.34 -10.04
CA ASP A 600 15.04 -11.46 -10.49
C ASP A 600 15.31 -10.38 -11.55
N PRO A 601 15.80 -9.18 -11.20
CA PRO A 601 16.08 -8.18 -12.21
C PRO A 601 17.28 -8.59 -13.07
N SER A 602 17.20 -8.30 -14.37
CA SER A 602 18.34 -8.51 -15.25
C SER A 602 19.43 -7.47 -14.97
N ASP A 603 20.66 -7.94 -14.84
CA ASP A 603 21.90 -7.15 -14.75
C ASP A 603 22.29 -6.45 -16.07
N ALA A 604 21.81 -6.94 -17.22
CA ALA A 604 22.15 -6.43 -18.55
C ALA A 604 21.67 -4.99 -18.78
N ALA A 605 22.59 -4.05 -19.05
CA ALA A 605 22.36 -2.60 -19.11
C ALA A 605 21.20 -2.11 -20.00
N CYS A 606 20.70 -2.92 -20.95
CA CYS A 606 19.59 -2.58 -21.84
C CYS A 606 18.34 -3.45 -21.63
N LYS A 607 18.30 -4.27 -20.57
CA LYS A 607 17.15 -5.11 -20.24
C LYS A 607 16.51 -4.62 -18.94
N VAL A 608 15.34 -3.99 -19.09
CA VAL A 608 14.53 -3.48 -17.98
C VAL A 608 13.68 -4.61 -17.36
N GLU A 609 13.55 -5.72 -18.08
CA GLU A 609 12.75 -6.88 -17.69
C GLU A 609 13.59 -7.92 -16.92
N GLY A 610 12.99 -8.50 -15.90
CA GLY A 610 13.57 -9.54 -15.05
C GLY A 610 12.86 -10.87 -15.24
N LEU A 611 12.93 -11.76 -14.23
CA LEU A 611 12.02 -12.88 -14.07
C LEU A 611 11.19 -12.66 -12.82
N SER A 612 9.88 -12.87 -12.91
CA SER A 612 8.98 -12.83 -11.77
C SER A 612 8.42 -14.22 -11.52
N GLN A 613 8.39 -14.61 -10.25
CA GLN A 613 7.92 -15.92 -9.80
C GLN A 613 6.95 -15.77 -8.64
N LEU A 614 5.91 -16.59 -8.62
CA LEU A 614 5.07 -16.80 -7.45
C LEU A 614 5.70 -17.91 -6.61
N SER A 615 5.73 -17.72 -5.30
CA SER A 615 6.07 -18.72 -4.31
C SER A 615 4.83 -19.00 -3.45
N VAL A 616 4.52 -20.28 -3.26
CA VAL A 616 3.41 -20.78 -2.42
C VAL A 616 3.96 -21.84 -1.47
N THR A 617 3.87 -21.56 -0.18
CA THR A 617 4.40 -22.40 0.91
C THR A 617 3.42 -22.46 2.06
N HIS A 618 3.58 -23.39 2.99
CA HIS A 618 2.84 -23.39 4.24
C HIS A 618 3.39 -22.33 5.19
N PHE A 619 2.54 -21.51 5.81
CA PHE A 619 3.01 -20.35 6.59
C PHE A 619 3.84 -20.75 7.83
N ALA A 620 3.46 -21.84 8.52
CA ALA A 620 4.12 -22.25 9.77
C ALA A 620 5.46 -22.99 9.53
N THR A 621 5.66 -23.59 8.35
CA THR A 621 6.86 -24.42 8.09
C THR A 621 7.78 -23.82 7.02
N GLY A 622 7.29 -22.91 6.17
CA GLY A 622 8.04 -22.36 5.04
C GLY A 622 8.33 -23.37 3.92
N THR A 623 7.78 -24.58 4.01
CA THR A 623 7.92 -25.66 3.02
C THR A 623 6.70 -25.73 2.10
N ALA A 624 6.67 -26.67 1.16
CA ALA A 624 5.42 -26.96 0.46
C ALA A 624 4.35 -27.44 1.45
N GLY A 625 3.09 -27.05 1.23
CA GLY A 625 1.96 -27.62 1.97
C GLY A 625 1.70 -29.07 1.55
N ASN A 626 1.22 -29.90 2.49
CA ASN A 626 0.72 -31.23 2.21
C ASN A 626 -0.76 -31.27 2.65
N PRO A 627 -1.73 -31.43 1.73
CA PRO A 627 -1.59 -31.78 0.30
C PRO A 627 -1.09 -30.63 -0.61
N PRO A 628 -0.74 -30.92 -1.89
CA PRO A 628 -0.29 -29.92 -2.86
C PRO A 628 -1.29 -28.78 -3.07
N VAL A 629 -0.81 -27.53 -3.09
CA VAL A 629 -1.66 -26.33 -3.31
C VAL A 629 -1.67 -25.87 -4.77
N ILE A 630 -0.52 -25.98 -5.45
CA ILE A 630 -0.31 -25.53 -6.84
C ILE A 630 0.20 -26.68 -7.74
N GLY A 631 -0.17 -27.92 -7.37
CA GLY A 631 0.22 -29.14 -8.06
C GLY A 631 1.62 -29.67 -7.71
N THR A 632 2.12 -30.59 -8.54
CA THR A 632 3.39 -31.30 -8.33
C THR A 632 4.37 -31.12 -9.48
N THR A 633 5.61 -31.55 -9.27
CA THR A 633 6.71 -31.40 -10.24
C THR A 633 7.73 -32.53 -10.15
N GLY A 634 8.60 -32.61 -11.16
CA GLY A 634 9.68 -33.58 -11.24
C GLY A 634 9.22 -35.01 -11.51
N SER A 635 10.11 -35.96 -11.19
CA SER A 635 9.81 -37.40 -11.28
C SER A 635 9.36 -37.94 -9.93
N ALA A 636 8.44 -38.90 -9.96
CA ALA A 636 8.07 -39.69 -8.79
C ALA A 636 9.29 -40.42 -8.20
N ASP A 637 9.26 -40.65 -6.89
CA ASP A 637 10.20 -41.58 -6.25
C ASP A 637 9.85 -43.04 -6.57
N SER A 638 10.58 -43.99 -5.98
CA SER A 638 10.36 -45.43 -6.13
C SER A 638 8.93 -45.88 -5.78
N ASP A 639 8.23 -45.07 -4.98
CA ASP A 639 6.91 -45.37 -4.43
C ASP A 639 5.81 -44.59 -5.16
N GLY A 640 6.15 -43.91 -6.27
CA GLY A 640 5.18 -43.18 -7.11
C GLY A 640 4.85 -41.77 -6.64
N ASN A 641 5.56 -41.21 -5.64
CA ASN A 641 5.20 -39.92 -5.06
C ASN A 641 5.95 -38.76 -5.71
N TYR A 642 5.21 -37.78 -6.25
CA TYR A 642 5.81 -36.59 -6.84
C TYR A 642 6.19 -35.54 -5.79
N VAL A 643 7.13 -34.66 -6.16
CA VAL A 643 7.51 -33.50 -5.34
C VAL A 643 6.43 -32.44 -5.45
N ILE A 644 6.05 -31.87 -4.31
CA ILE A 644 5.07 -30.79 -4.28
C ILE A 644 5.69 -29.50 -4.80
N LYS A 645 5.01 -28.84 -5.74
CA LYS A 645 5.47 -27.60 -6.36
C LYS A 645 5.29 -26.43 -5.39
N THR A 646 6.29 -25.55 -5.30
CA THR A 646 6.24 -24.33 -4.47
C THR A 646 6.39 -23.05 -5.28
N THR A 647 6.75 -23.13 -6.56
CA THR A 647 6.98 -21.95 -7.39
C THR A 647 6.30 -22.02 -8.76
N LEU A 648 5.88 -20.87 -9.29
CA LEU A 648 5.30 -20.71 -10.64
C LEU A 648 5.90 -19.48 -11.32
N ASP A 649 6.24 -19.57 -12.60
CA ASP A 649 6.72 -18.41 -13.35
C ASP A 649 5.56 -17.49 -13.74
N LEU A 650 5.73 -16.20 -13.47
CA LEU A 650 4.74 -15.15 -13.76
C LEU A 650 5.07 -14.35 -15.02
N GLY A 651 6.28 -14.54 -15.55
CA GLY A 651 6.80 -13.84 -16.72
C GLY A 651 7.94 -12.90 -16.36
N VAL A 652 8.04 -11.77 -17.06
CA VAL A 652 9.27 -10.96 -17.09
C VAL A 652 9.19 -9.63 -16.34
N ALA A 653 8.00 -9.31 -15.84
CA ALA A 653 7.70 -8.05 -15.18
C ALA A 653 7.53 -8.24 -13.67
N PRO A 654 8.05 -7.33 -12.83
CA PRO A 654 7.82 -7.41 -11.39
C PRO A 654 6.33 -7.38 -11.10
N SER A 655 5.95 -8.14 -10.07
CA SER A 655 4.63 -8.13 -9.46
C SER A 655 4.81 -7.96 -7.97
N LEU A 656 4.13 -6.99 -7.35
CA LEU A 656 4.34 -6.63 -5.96
C LEU A 656 3.59 -7.58 -5.02
N SER A 657 2.26 -7.49 -4.99
CA SER A 657 1.45 -8.27 -4.04
C SER A 657 0.37 -9.07 -4.75
N PRO A 658 0.26 -10.38 -4.49
CA PRO A 658 -0.85 -11.21 -4.96
C PRO A 658 -2.18 -10.79 -4.31
N ALA A 659 -3.25 -10.66 -5.10
CA ALA A 659 -4.60 -10.45 -4.61
C ALA A 659 -5.36 -11.79 -4.54
N LEU A 660 -5.88 -12.14 -3.37
CA LEU A 660 -6.63 -13.39 -3.16
C LEU A 660 -8.13 -13.15 -3.31
N HIS A 661 -8.82 -14.11 -3.91
CA HIS A 661 -10.26 -14.09 -4.05
C HIS A 661 -10.86 -15.47 -3.77
N SER A 662 -11.77 -15.49 -2.79
CA SER A 662 -12.69 -16.59 -2.51
C SER A 662 -14.11 -16.06 -2.71
N GLY A 663 -14.92 -16.76 -3.50
CA GLY A 663 -16.27 -16.30 -3.85
C GLY A 663 -17.24 -17.47 -4.01
N SER A 664 -18.53 -17.22 -3.74
CA SER A 664 -19.60 -18.23 -3.67
C SER A 664 -19.98 -18.91 -5.01
N GLY A 665 -19.17 -18.73 -6.05
CA GLY A 665 -19.47 -19.14 -7.42
C GLY A 665 -18.58 -20.26 -7.96
N TYR A 666 -17.76 -20.89 -7.13
CA TYR A 666 -16.85 -21.94 -7.56
C TYR A 666 -17.14 -23.19 -6.72
N ASN A 667 -16.90 -24.36 -7.31
CA ASN A 667 -17.45 -25.63 -6.86
C ASN A 667 -17.21 -25.89 -5.38
N SER A 668 -17.95 -26.86 -4.85
CA SER A 668 -17.84 -27.44 -3.51
C SER A 668 -16.45 -27.98 -3.10
N ASP A 669 -15.36 -27.55 -3.75
CA ASP A 669 -13.99 -28.05 -3.62
C ASP A 669 -13.03 -27.13 -2.84
N GLY A 670 -13.42 -25.91 -2.46
CA GLY A 670 -12.56 -25.01 -1.66
C GLY A 670 -11.44 -24.33 -2.47
N SER A 671 -11.55 -24.29 -3.80
CA SER A 671 -10.56 -23.60 -4.66
C SER A 671 -10.60 -22.07 -4.48
N THR A 672 -9.43 -21.48 -4.26
CA THR A 672 -9.19 -20.02 -4.21
C THR A 672 -8.49 -19.57 -5.49
N LYS A 673 -8.74 -18.34 -5.95
CA LYS A 673 -7.95 -17.73 -7.03
C LYS A 673 -7.01 -16.66 -6.51
N VAL A 674 -5.78 -16.68 -7.01
CA VAL A 674 -4.80 -15.61 -6.88
C VAL A 674 -4.79 -14.83 -8.18
N PHE A 675 -5.05 -13.53 -8.08
CA PHE A 675 -4.87 -12.58 -9.17
C PHE A 675 -3.56 -11.83 -8.96
N ILE A 676 -2.71 -11.85 -9.98
CA ILE A 676 -1.42 -11.16 -9.94
C ILE A 676 -1.39 -10.19 -11.10
N GLN A 677 -1.36 -8.91 -10.79
CA GLN A 677 -1.11 -7.88 -11.77
C GLN A 677 0.40 -7.75 -11.99
N THR A 678 0.84 -8.01 -13.22
CA THR A 678 2.21 -7.77 -13.64
C THR A 678 2.38 -6.31 -14.08
N SER A 679 3.59 -5.77 -14.03
CA SER A 679 3.86 -4.40 -14.49
C SER A 679 3.62 -4.17 -16.00
N THR A 680 3.35 -5.22 -16.79
CA THR A 680 2.91 -5.09 -18.20
C THR A 680 1.39 -4.89 -18.33
N GLY A 681 0.66 -4.84 -17.23
CA GLY A 681 -0.80 -4.75 -17.22
C GLY A 681 -1.51 -6.10 -17.43
N LYS A 682 -0.77 -7.20 -17.63
CA LYS A 682 -1.33 -8.54 -17.68
C LYS A 682 -1.73 -9.00 -16.28
N ILE A 683 -2.96 -9.47 -16.13
CA ILE A 683 -3.46 -10.16 -14.94
C ILE A 683 -3.25 -11.66 -15.15
N VAL A 684 -2.48 -12.29 -14.26
CA VAL A 684 -2.30 -13.74 -14.19
C VAL A 684 -3.21 -14.28 -13.11
N THR A 685 -4.02 -15.28 -13.45
CA THR A 685 -4.92 -15.96 -12.51
C THR A 685 -4.39 -17.35 -12.24
N ILE A 686 -4.21 -17.69 -10.96
CA ILE A 686 -3.73 -19.01 -10.52
C ILE A 686 -4.76 -19.58 -9.55
N GLU A 687 -5.16 -20.82 -9.78
CA GLU A 687 -6.01 -21.56 -8.85
C GLU A 687 -5.14 -22.19 -7.75
N GLN A 688 -5.58 -22.05 -6.50
CA GLN A 688 -4.96 -22.61 -5.31
C GLN A 688 -5.97 -23.51 -4.60
N GLU A 689 -5.62 -24.77 -4.41
CA GLU A 689 -6.43 -25.75 -3.69
C GLU A 689 -6.20 -25.63 -2.17
N ASN A 690 -6.66 -24.53 -1.58
CA ASN A 690 -6.48 -24.24 -0.17
C ASN A 690 -7.56 -24.94 0.67
N LYS A 691 -7.25 -26.11 1.24
CA LYS A 691 -8.22 -26.88 2.06
C LYS A 691 -8.66 -26.16 3.34
N GLY A 692 -7.81 -25.30 3.91
CA GLY A 692 -8.14 -24.46 5.08
C GLY A 692 -8.76 -23.11 4.72
N ALA A 693 -9.11 -22.83 3.46
CA ALA A 693 -9.67 -21.54 3.08
C ALA A 693 -11.10 -21.35 3.62
N VAL A 694 -11.30 -20.24 4.33
CA VAL A 694 -12.62 -19.84 4.82
C VAL A 694 -13.53 -19.48 3.64
N ARG A 695 -14.74 -20.03 3.65
CA ARG A 695 -15.78 -19.75 2.65
C ARG A 695 -16.42 -18.40 2.94
N SER A 696 -16.57 -17.55 1.93
CA SER A 696 -17.45 -16.38 2.04
C SER A 696 -18.91 -16.84 1.95
N GLY A 697 -19.62 -16.94 3.08
CA GLY A 697 -21.03 -17.35 3.14
C GLY A 697 -21.62 -17.25 4.55
N GLU A 698 -22.95 -17.27 4.64
CA GLU A 698 -23.66 -17.37 5.92
C GLU A 698 -23.54 -18.83 6.41
N ALA A 699 -22.77 -19.05 7.47
CA ALA A 699 -22.57 -20.37 8.07
C ALA A 699 -23.49 -20.52 9.28
N SER A 700 -24.14 -21.68 9.41
CA SER A 700 -24.90 -21.95 10.64
C SER A 700 -23.95 -22.25 11.80
N TRP A 701 -24.34 -21.94 13.03
CA TRP A 701 -23.54 -22.26 14.23
C TRP A 701 -23.17 -23.75 14.36
N ARG A 702 -23.92 -24.65 13.71
CA ARG A 702 -23.63 -26.09 13.66
C ARG A 702 -22.53 -26.45 12.67
N GLU A 703 -22.37 -25.69 11.59
CA GLU A 703 -21.29 -25.88 10.62
C GLU A 703 -19.94 -25.38 11.14
N LEU A 704 -19.93 -24.58 12.22
CA LEU A 704 -18.72 -24.08 12.86
C LEU A 704 -18.20 -24.99 14.00
N GLN A 705 -18.89 -26.09 14.30
CA GLN A 705 -18.54 -27.04 15.38
C GLN A 705 -17.98 -28.38 14.88
N GLU A 706 -17.90 -28.58 13.57
CA GLU A 706 -17.16 -29.68 12.92
C GLU A 706 -15.80 -29.16 12.45
#